data_AF-A0A0Q6B886-F1
#
_entry.id   AF-A0A0Q6B886-F1
#
_cell.length_a   1.000
_cell.length_b   1.000
_cell.length_c   1.000
_cell.angle_alpha   90.00
_cell.angle_beta   90.00
_cell.angle_gamma   90.00
#
_symmetry.space_group_name_H-M   'P 1'
#
loop_
_entity.id
_entity.type
_entity.pdbx_description
1 polymer ?
#
loop_
_entity_poly.entity_id
_entity_poly.type
_entity_poly.pdbx_seq_one_letter_code
_entity_poly.pdbx_strand_id
1 'polypeptide(L)'
;MGSDRLIASRLRRLKQLALVIGTFVSMLAFAEEVLPNHLPEVNLLTPLPLSVQEKAWIKEHPSIRVAVKSGWMPIEFQLENQKHAGISVDYLHQISLLTGLTFTIVDYHPNINGNEAEVITGIRNKRLPQGFHLVATPYLDVTNAIYVAANSGFNPGQTNLNQLSQKKVAVFKSGLVGQELKAAVPDIDLKLFDIADDAFEQLDAHAVDAYIGNELVLDYHIDYHKIKSIRKGGTTPITSKVFMAVSDEHPLLRSILNKAVLQIGTNPPDILDTWQKKPENPFIQYLIATISFFAIVLLFQLIKLYKSSKKQAMEAEEKIRFQANHDFLTELPNRYLLKTKLSEALNQSEIGLAKIGVIIIDLDNFKEINDTAGHAIGDEVLIKVADRLKSIIAPPNIIARFGGDEFLILMQENSDHQALNTFCARLIELMEAPFKVQQKSFLVSISMGASLFPDNSRNVEELIMFADEAMYQAKRTGKNKFILFNENMHEVFTKRTQLGNELRHAVERHQLYLQYQPIFNLQNQRCEKVEALLRWYHPEFGTVPPNVFIGIAEENGSIIELGEWVFQQVLSDFTTLTQHFGDIEICINLSPIQFAQSESIHQFIANITSRNIPGAHFCFEITEGLLLEPSNHVLDNLSKINEHGIRLALDDFGTGYSSLAYLNKFKIDYVKIDRSFINNITENANDLALCKTIIYMGKQLNIRLIAEGVETLAQENLLKEMACDYSQGFYRARPITIRDMSQVGLEEV
;
A
#
# COMPACT_ATOMS: atom_id res chain seq x y z
N MET A 1 -6.50 4.08 -23.65
CA MET A 1 -5.35 4.84 -24.20
C MET A 1 -4.21 5.13 -23.21
N GLY A 2 -4.40 5.02 -21.88
CA GLY A 2 -3.32 5.27 -20.90
C GLY A 2 -2.37 4.09 -20.61
N SER A 3 -2.85 2.84 -20.73
CA SER A 3 -2.06 1.62 -20.44
C SER A 3 -0.95 1.37 -21.48
N ASP A 4 -1.24 1.59 -22.77
CA ASP A 4 -0.29 1.32 -23.86
C ASP A 4 0.92 2.25 -23.84
N ARG A 5 0.73 3.50 -23.40
CA ARG A 5 1.84 4.46 -23.25
C ARG A 5 2.79 4.08 -22.12
N LEU A 6 2.27 3.50 -21.03
CA LEU A 6 3.09 3.09 -19.88
C LEU A 6 3.95 1.87 -20.23
N ILE A 7 3.35 0.87 -20.90
CA ILE A 7 4.00 -0.37 -21.36
C ILE A 7 5.07 -0.05 -22.41
N ALA A 8 4.75 0.81 -23.40
CA ALA A 8 5.71 1.26 -24.39
C ALA A 8 6.92 2.00 -23.77
N SER A 9 6.70 2.78 -22.70
CA SER A 9 7.80 3.48 -22.00
C SER A 9 8.72 2.52 -21.24
N ARG A 10 8.15 1.46 -20.61
CA ARG A 10 8.92 0.43 -19.89
C ARG A 10 9.75 -0.43 -20.85
N LEU A 11 9.18 -0.84 -21.98
CA LEU A 11 9.88 -1.56 -23.04
C LEU A 11 11.05 -0.75 -23.64
N ARG A 12 10.86 0.56 -23.82
CA ARG A 12 11.92 1.44 -24.35
C ARG A 12 13.09 1.58 -23.37
N ARG A 13 12.81 1.67 -22.07
CA ARG A 13 13.82 1.73 -21.00
C ARG A 13 14.58 0.40 -20.85
N LEU A 14 13.88 -0.74 -20.93
CA LEU A 14 14.50 -2.07 -20.89
C LEU A 14 15.43 -2.31 -22.09
N LYS A 15 15.02 -1.91 -23.30
CA LYS A 15 15.87 -2.00 -24.49
C LYS A 15 17.14 -1.14 -24.39
N GLN A 16 17.03 0.07 -23.83
CA GLN A 16 18.20 0.94 -23.61
C GLN A 16 19.17 0.37 -22.57
N LEU A 17 18.66 -0.22 -21.49
CA LEU A 17 19.49 -0.83 -20.45
C LEU A 17 20.21 -2.09 -20.98
N ALA A 18 19.49 -2.93 -21.73
CA ALA A 18 20.06 -4.12 -22.37
C ALA A 18 21.17 -3.78 -23.38
N LEU A 19 21.00 -2.68 -24.14
CA LEU A 19 22.00 -2.20 -25.08
C LEU A 19 23.29 -1.78 -24.34
N VAL A 20 23.17 -0.99 -23.27
CA VAL A 20 24.32 -0.52 -22.48
C VAL A 20 25.07 -1.67 -21.83
N ILE A 21 24.34 -2.63 -21.22
CA ILE A 21 24.93 -3.83 -20.61
C ILE A 21 25.64 -4.68 -21.68
N GLY A 22 25.01 -4.88 -22.85
CA GLY A 22 25.61 -5.63 -23.95
C GLY A 22 26.94 -5.02 -24.42
N THR A 23 27.00 -3.69 -24.61
CA THR A 23 28.26 -3.00 -24.95
C THR A 23 29.32 -3.11 -23.85
N PHE A 24 28.92 -3.01 -22.57
CA PHE A 24 29.85 -3.09 -21.45
C PHE A 24 30.50 -4.49 -21.33
N VAL A 25 29.69 -5.55 -21.48
CA VAL A 25 30.18 -6.94 -21.48
C VAL A 25 31.11 -7.20 -22.66
N SER A 26 30.79 -6.69 -23.84
CA SER A 26 31.66 -6.84 -25.01
C SER A 26 33.02 -6.14 -24.87
N MET A 27 33.07 -4.99 -24.18
CA MET A 27 34.33 -4.29 -23.90
C MET A 27 35.17 -4.98 -22.82
N LEU A 28 34.53 -5.57 -21.80
CA LEU A 28 35.22 -6.37 -20.78
C LEU A 28 35.87 -7.62 -21.38
N ALA A 29 35.16 -8.33 -22.27
CA ALA A 29 35.71 -9.47 -22.98
C ALA A 29 36.92 -9.08 -23.86
N PHE A 30 36.87 -7.91 -24.50
CA PHE A 30 38.00 -7.36 -25.27
C PHE A 30 39.19 -6.96 -24.37
N ALA A 31 38.94 -6.51 -23.15
CA ALA A 31 39.99 -6.17 -22.19
C ALA A 31 40.73 -7.42 -21.67
N GLU A 32 40.00 -8.53 -21.52
CA GLU A 32 40.54 -9.83 -21.08
C GLU A 32 41.45 -10.47 -22.14
N GLU A 33 41.19 -10.26 -23.43
CA GLU A 33 42.08 -10.68 -24.54
C GLU A 33 43.38 -9.87 -24.65
N VAL A 34 43.45 -8.66 -24.10
CA VAL A 34 44.56 -7.70 -24.31
C VAL A 34 45.55 -7.64 -23.13
N LEU A 35 45.19 -8.16 -21.96
CA LEU A 35 46.08 -8.19 -20.78
C LEU A 35 46.85 -9.53 -20.72
N PRO A 36 48.18 -9.56 -20.93
CA PRO A 36 48.95 -10.77 -20.73
C PRO A 36 48.95 -11.17 -19.25
N ASN A 37 48.70 -12.45 -19.00
CA ASN A 37 48.85 -13.09 -17.70
C ASN A 37 50.27 -12.91 -17.13
N HIS A 38 50.32 -12.78 -15.80
CA HIS A 38 51.46 -12.86 -14.88
C HIS A 38 52.17 -11.56 -14.47
N LEU A 39 51.96 -11.19 -13.21
CA LEU A 39 53.02 -10.66 -12.34
C LEU A 39 53.78 -11.87 -11.74
N PRO A 40 55.11 -11.96 -11.83
CA PRO A 40 55.86 -12.99 -11.12
C PRO A 40 55.94 -12.64 -9.63
N GLU A 41 55.55 -13.58 -8.76
CA GLU A 41 55.87 -13.54 -7.33
C GLU A 41 57.37 -13.80 -7.12
N VAL A 42 58.03 -12.92 -6.36
CA VAL A 42 59.45 -13.04 -6.00
C VAL A 42 59.65 -14.16 -4.98
N ASN A 43 60.38 -15.20 -5.36
CA ASN A 43 60.72 -16.35 -4.53
C ASN A 43 61.94 -16.02 -3.62
N LEU A 44 61.72 -15.33 -2.50
CA LEU A 44 62.74 -15.03 -1.47
C LEU A 44 62.72 -16.07 -0.32
N LEU A 45 62.79 -17.37 -0.63
CA LEU A 45 62.61 -18.43 0.38
C LEU A 45 63.86 -19.26 0.74
N THR A 46 65.04 -19.00 0.17
CA THR A 46 66.27 -19.75 0.52
C THR A 46 67.27 -18.91 1.32
N PRO A 47 67.63 -19.30 2.57
CA PRO A 47 68.64 -18.60 3.36
C PRO A 47 70.06 -18.80 2.80
N LEU A 48 70.90 -17.77 2.91
CA LEU A 48 72.28 -17.75 2.39
C LEU A 48 73.17 -18.80 3.12
N PRO A 49 73.92 -19.66 2.40
CA PRO A 49 74.74 -20.72 3.01
C PRO A 49 76.04 -20.18 3.62
N LEU A 50 75.91 -19.51 4.77
CA LEU A 50 77.01 -18.94 5.54
C LEU A 50 77.67 -19.96 6.48
N SER A 51 79.00 -19.95 6.55
CA SER A 51 79.78 -20.74 7.51
C SER A 51 79.59 -20.22 8.94
N VAL A 52 79.94 -21.01 9.94
CA VAL A 52 79.86 -20.59 11.35
C VAL A 52 80.72 -19.34 11.61
N GLN A 53 81.90 -19.27 10.99
CA GLN A 53 82.80 -18.12 11.08
C GLN A 53 82.20 -16.87 10.44
N GLU A 54 81.56 -16.99 9.27
CA GLU A 54 80.91 -15.86 8.58
C GLU A 54 79.72 -15.32 9.38
N LYS A 55 78.90 -16.20 9.97
CA LYS A 55 77.77 -15.79 10.82
C LYS A 55 78.22 -15.06 12.09
N ALA A 56 79.29 -15.56 12.74
CA ALA A 56 79.89 -14.88 13.89
C ALA A 56 80.46 -13.51 13.49
N TRP A 57 81.15 -13.45 12.35
CA TRP A 57 81.74 -12.22 11.83
C TRP A 57 80.69 -11.13 11.56
N ILE A 58 79.55 -11.46 10.94
CA ILE A 58 78.43 -10.52 10.72
C ILE A 58 77.89 -9.96 12.04
N LYS A 59 77.79 -10.81 13.07
CA LYS A 59 77.29 -10.38 14.39
C LYS A 59 78.24 -9.40 15.07
N GLU A 60 79.54 -9.56 14.86
CA GLU A 60 80.58 -8.66 15.39
C GLU A 60 80.74 -7.37 14.56
N HIS A 61 80.43 -7.42 13.25
CA HIS A 61 80.61 -6.31 12.30
C HIS A 61 79.30 -6.01 11.54
N PRO A 62 78.25 -5.53 12.23
CA PRO A 62 76.93 -5.34 11.62
C PRO A 62 76.85 -4.16 10.65
N SER A 63 77.80 -3.23 10.67
CA SER A 63 77.84 -2.05 9.80
C SER A 63 79.13 -2.00 8.99
N ILE A 64 78.97 -1.84 7.68
CA ILE A 64 80.05 -1.85 6.68
C ILE A 64 80.01 -0.53 5.92
N ARG A 65 81.14 0.17 5.83
CA ARG A 65 81.29 1.38 5.02
C ARG A 65 81.52 1.00 3.56
N VAL A 66 80.70 1.57 2.69
CA VAL A 66 80.71 1.28 1.26
C VAL A 66 80.93 2.55 0.47
N ALA A 67 81.99 2.57 -0.34
CA ALA A 67 82.24 3.65 -1.27
C ALA A 67 81.38 3.49 -2.53
N VAL A 68 80.61 4.54 -2.84
CA VAL A 68 79.71 4.62 -4.00
C VAL A 68 80.09 5.86 -4.82
N LYS A 69 80.11 5.76 -6.16
CA LYS A 69 80.42 6.94 -7.00
C LYS A 69 79.20 7.82 -7.22
N SER A 70 79.43 9.11 -7.43
CA SER A 70 78.35 10.11 -7.50
C SER A 70 77.88 10.47 -8.91
N GLY A 71 78.42 9.87 -9.98
CA GLY A 71 78.26 10.40 -11.35
C GLY A 71 77.96 9.40 -12.46
N TRP A 72 77.42 8.21 -12.17
CA TRP A 72 77.18 7.16 -13.17
C TRP A 72 75.73 6.65 -13.16
N MET A 73 74.79 7.49 -13.61
CA MET A 73 73.36 7.16 -13.69
C MET A 73 73.10 6.03 -14.71
N PRO A 74 72.18 5.08 -14.46
CA PRO A 74 71.46 4.80 -13.21
C PRO A 74 72.21 3.82 -12.28
N ILE A 75 73.48 3.50 -12.56
CA ILE A 75 74.23 2.46 -11.84
C ILE A 75 74.61 2.92 -10.43
N GLU A 76 75.18 4.12 -10.30
CA GLU A 76 75.52 4.76 -9.02
C GLU A 76 75.64 6.28 -9.22
N PHE A 77 74.85 7.05 -8.50
CA PHE A 77 74.87 8.51 -8.61
C PHE A 77 74.38 9.17 -7.32
N GLN A 78 74.61 10.47 -7.19
CA GLN A 78 74.14 11.25 -6.06
C GLN A 78 73.01 12.19 -6.51
N LEU A 79 71.91 12.18 -5.77
CA LEU A 79 70.78 13.09 -5.96
C LEU A 79 71.13 14.49 -5.42
N GLU A 80 70.36 15.51 -5.81
CA GLU A 80 70.55 16.90 -5.34
C GLU A 80 70.52 17.04 -3.81
N ASN A 81 69.81 16.14 -3.12
CA ASN A 81 69.75 16.08 -1.65
C ASN A 81 70.95 15.36 -1.01
N GLN A 82 72.03 15.15 -1.75
CA GLN A 82 73.25 14.44 -1.35
C GLN A 82 73.08 12.95 -1.02
N LYS A 83 71.90 12.36 -1.27
CA LYS A 83 71.67 10.92 -1.07
C LYS A 83 72.12 10.15 -2.31
N HIS A 84 72.92 9.10 -2.13
CA HIS A 84 73.24 8.17 -3.22
C HIS A 84 72.04 7.31 -3.60
N ALA A 85 71.87 7.12 -4.90
CA ALA A 85 70.84 6.30 -5.52
C ALA A 85 71.44 5.55 -6.71
N GLY A 86 70.72 4.53 -7.17
CA GLY A 86 71.11 3.73 -8.33
C GLY A 86 71.13 2.25 -8.02
N ILE A 87 71.38 1.47 -9.07
CA ILE A 87 71.32 0.01 -9.03
C ILE A 87 72.28 -0.58 -7.99
N SER A 88 73.47 0.01 -7.79
CA SER A 88 74.41 -0.46 -6.77
C SER A 88 73.85 -0.33 -5.36
N VAL A 89 73.10 0.74 -5.07
CA VAL A 89 72.47 0.99 -3.77
C VAL A 89 71.34 0.00 -3.51
N ASP A 90 70.52 -0.28 -4.52
CA ASP A 90 69.46 -1.31 -4.42
C ASP A 90 70.05 -2.71 -4.27
N TYR A 91 71.19 -2.98 -4.90
CA TYR A 91 71.92 -4.23 -4.72
C TYR A 91 72.45 -4.38 -3.29
N LEU A 92 73.00 -3.31 -2.70
CA LEU A 92 73.39 -3.29 -1.28
C LEU A 92 72.20 -3.52 -0.36
N HIS A 93 71.02 -2.98 -0.69
CA HIS A 93 69.80 -3.23 0.06
C HIS A 93 69.39 -4.71 0.01
N GLN A 94 69.44 -5.36 -1.16
CA GLN A 94 69.16 -6.80 -1.26
C GLN A 94 70.19 -7.65 -0.49
N ILE A 95 71.47 -7.28 -0.53
CA ILE A 95 72.50 -7.95 0.28
C ILE A 95 72.20 -7.76 1.77
N SER A 96 71.75 -6.57 2.19
CA SER A 96 71.35 -6.29 3.57
C SER A 96 70.21 -7.21 4.02
N LEU A 97 69.19 -7.42 3.18
CA LEU A 97 68.09 -8.35 3.48
C LEU A 97 68.56 -9.81 3.60
N LEU A 98 69.52 -10.25 2.76
CA LEU A 98 70.03 -11.63 2.78
C LEU A 98 71.00 -11.92 3.93
N THR A 99 71.79 -10.93 4.34
CA THR A 99 72.90 -11.12 5.28
C THR A 99 72.65 -10.53 6.66
N GLY A 100 71.76 -9.54 6.77
CA GLY A 100 71.59 -8.72 7.98
C GLY A 100 72.64 -7.62 8.16
N LEU A 101 73.58 -7.46 7.23
CA LEU A 101 74.56 -6.36 7.25
C LEU A 101 73.87 -5.03 6.94
N THR A 102 74.33 -3.96 7.57
CA THR A 102 73.95 -2.58 7.24
C THR A 102 75.09 -1.90 6.50
N PHE A 103 74.78 -1.10 5.50
CA PHE A 103 75.77 -0.42 4.66
C PHE A 103 75.70 1.09 4.88
N THR A 104 76.81 1.68 5.33
CA THR A 104 76.97 3.12 5.47
C THR A 104 77.71 3.65 4.25
N ILE A 105 77.05 4.50 3.46
CA ILE A 105 77.64 4.98 2.20
C ILE A 105 78.63 6.11 2.47
N VAL A 106 79.79 6.05 1.81
CA VAL A 106 80.80 7.12 1.76
C VAL A 106 81.13 7.49 0.31
N ASP A 107 81.59 8.71 0.09
CA ASP A 107 81.94 9.18 -1.26
C ASP A 107 83.23 8.50 -1.76
N TYR A 108 83.17 7.96 -2.96
CA TYR A 108 84.34 7.35 -3.59
C TYR A 108 85.35 8.40 -4.10
N HIS A 109 86.64 8.17 -3.84
CA HIS A 109 87.74 8.86 -4.50
C HIS A 109 88.89 7.89 -4.90
N PRO A 110 89.72 8.22 -5.91
CA PRO A 110 90.71 7.29 -6.48
C PRO A 110 91.72 6.71 -5.47
N ASN A 111 92.03 7.45 -4.40
CA ASN A 111 93.02 7.07 -3.38
C ASN A 111 92.40 6.43 -2.13
N ILE A 112 91.15 5.95 -2.21
CA ILE A 112 90.44 5.35 -1.07
C ILE A 112 91.15 4.09 -0.58
N ASN A 113 91.23 3.91 0.74
CA ASN A 113 91.90 2.78 1.39
C ASN A 113 90.95 2.02 2.34
N GLY A 114 91.40 0.87 2.84
CA GLY A 114 90.60 -0.02 3.68
C GLY A 114 90.08 0.59 4.99
N ASN A 115 90.71 1.65 5.50
CA ASN A 115 90.25 2.34 6.72
C ASN A 115 89.05 3.27 6.46
N GLU A 116 88.87 3.72 5.22
CA GLU A 116 87.81 4.65 4.82
C GLU A 116 86.55 3.91 4.36
N ALA A 117 86.73 2.81 3.62
CA ALA A 117 85.64 1.93 3.21
C ALA A 117 86.10 0.47 3.14
N GLU A 118 85.32 -0.46 3.67
CA GLU A 118 85.60 -1.88 3.54
C GLU A 118 85.16 -2.43 2.17
N VAL A 119 84.20 -1.77 1.50
CA VAL A 119 83.65 -2.19 0.19
C VAL A 119 83.62 -1.03 -0.79
N ILE A 120 83.85 -1.29 -2.07
CA ILE A 120 83.69 -0.34 -3.17
C ILE A 120 82.73 -0.94 -4.20
N THR A 121 81.72 -0.19 -4.64
CA THR A 121 80.80 -0.61 -5.71
C THR A 121 81.18 0.01 -7.06
N GLY A 122 80.54 -0.44 -8.16
CA GLY A 122 80.69 0.18 -9.47
C GLY A 122 82.04 -0.04 -10.17
N ILE A 123 82.78 -1.11 -9.85
CA ILE A 123 84.10 -1.36 -10.45
C ILE A 123 83.95 -2.02 -11.82
N ARG A 124 84.45 -1.36 -12.88
CA ARG A 124 84.37 -1.82 -14.28
C ARG A 124 85.62 -2.52 -14.83
N ASN A 125 86.78 -2.35 -14.19
CA ASN A 125 88.10 -2.72 -14.74
C ASN A 125 89.04 -3.25 -13.65
N LYS A 126 90.20 -3.82 -14.05
CA LYS A 126 91.29 -4.27 -13.14
C LYS A 126 92.05 -3.14 -12.43
N ARG A 127 91.75 -1.86 -12.68
CA ARG A 127 92.32 -0.74 -11.92
C ARG A 127 91.56 -0.59 -10.60
N LEU A 128 91.95 -1.39 -9.63
CA LEU A 128 91.47 -1.34 -8.25
C LEU A 128 92.40 -0.43 -7.44
N PRO A 129 91.88 0.31 -6.44
CA PRO A 129 92.72 0.90 -5.41
C PRO A 129 93.57 -0.19 -4.74
N GLN A 130 94.79 0.17 -4.34
CA GLN A 130 95.71 -0.78 -3.71
C GLN A 130 95.11 -1.33 -2.41
N GLY A 131 95.18 -2.64 -2.20
CA GLY A 131 94.62 -3.30 -1.01
C GLY A 131 93.14 -3.69 -1.11
N PHE A 132 92.57 -3.72 -2.32
CA PHE A 132 91.22 -4.26 -2.57
C PHE A 132 91.25 -5.42 -3.58
N HIS A 133 90.40 -6.41 -3.35
CA HIS A 133 90.14 -7.51 -4.29
C HIS A 133 88.67 -7.57 -4.71
N LEU A 134 88.44 -7.94 -5.97
CA LEU A 134 87.09 -8.09 -6.53
C LEU A 134 86.31 -9.22 -5.85
N VAL A 135 85.01 -8.98 -5.71
CA VAL A 135 83.99 -10.02 -5.61
C VAL A 135 83.94 -10.73 -6.96
N ALA A 136 83.98 -12.07 -6.97
CA ALA A 136 84.19 -12.89 -8.17
C ALA A 136 83.04 -12.76 -9.17
N THR A 137 81.80 -12.63 -8.69
CA THR A 137 80.60 -12.50 -9.52
C THR A 137 80.30 -11.03 -9.77
N PRO A 138 80.14 -10.60 -11.04
CA PRO A 138 79.64 -9.25 -11.33
C PRO A 138 78.16 -9.17 -10.98
N TYR A 139 77.73 -8.04 -10.41
CA TYR A 139 76.32 -7.82 -10.12
C TYR A 139 75.56 -7.24 -11.33
N LEU A 140 76.29 -6.64 -12.28
CA LEU A 140 75.78 -6.27 -13.59
C LEU A 140 76.68 -6.80 -14.71
N ASP A 141 76.07 -7.29 -15.78
CA ASP A 141 76.75 -7.67 -17.03
C ASP A 141 75.89 -7.18 -18.20
N VAL A 142 76.07 -5.92 -18.57
CA VAL A 142 75.15 -5.23 -19.50
C VAL A 142 75.80 -5.16 -20.88
N THR A 143 75.02 -5.48 -21.90
CA THR A 143 75.44 -5.34 -23.30
C THR A 143 75.76 -3.89 -23.63
N ASN A 144 76.84 -3.66 -24.39
CA ASN A 144 77.04 -2.36 -25.04
C ASN A 144 76.21 -2.35 -26.33
N ALA A 145 75.33 -1.38 -26.47
CA ALA A 145 74.45 -1.25 -27.62
C ALA A 145 74.91 -0.12 -28.54
N ILE A 146 74.50 -0.20 -29.81
CA ILE A 146 74.78 0.80 -30.84
C ILE A 146 73.59 1.76 -30.86
N TYR A 147 73.85 3.05 -30.65
CA TYR A 147 72.87 4.13 -30.81
C TYR A 147 73.24 4.97 -32.02
N VAL A 148 72.23 5.37 -32.76
CA VAL A 148 72.36 6.16 -33.99
C VAL A 148 71.34 7.29 -33.97
N ALA A 149 71.62 8.39 -34.68
CA ALA A 149 70.63 9.43 -34.89
C ALA A 149 69.36 8.85 -35.55
N ALA A 150 68.18 9.30 -35.15
CA ALA A 150 66.89 8.73 -35.55
C ALA A 150 66.67 8.81 -37.06
N ASN A 151 67.15 9.89 -37.67
CA ASN A 151 67.13 10.20 -39.11
C ASN A 151 68.34 9.63 -39.89
N SER A 152 69.21 8.84 -39.26
CA SER A 152 70.33 8.19 -39.96
C SER A 152 69.86 7.09 -40.92
N GLY A 153 70.70 6.74 -41.90
CA GLY A 153 70.46 5.63 -42.84
C GLY A 153 70.59 4.23 -42.23
N PHE A 154 70.81 4.11 -40.92
CA PHE A 154 70.94 2.83 -40.22
C PHE A 154 69.57 2.27 -39.83
N ASN A 155 69.33 0.98 -40.11
CA ASN A 155 68.06 0.34 -39.74
C ASN A 155 67.94 0.14 -38.22
N PRO A 156 66.81 0.53 -37.60
CA PRO A 156 66.60 0.32 -36.16
C PRO A 156 66.66 -1.16 -35.78
N GLY A 157 67.34 -1.47 -34.68
CA GLY A 157 67.49 -2.84 -34.15
C GLY A 157 68.28 -3.82 -35.02
N GLN A 158 68.74 -3.44 -36.21
CA GLN A 158 69.44 -4.31 -37.17
C GLN A 158 70.88 -3.90 -37.44
N THR A 159 71.35 -2.81 -36.83
CA THR A 159 72.72 -2.32 -37.01
C THR A 159 73.70 -3.23 -36.27
N ASN A 160 74.76 -3.68 -36.94
CA ASN A 160 75.79 -4.51 -36.35
C ASN A 160 77.18 -3.86 -36.46
N LEU A 161 78.16 -4.39 -35.72
CA LEU A 161 79.52 -3.83 -35.67
C LEU A 161 80.21 -3.72 -37.04
N ASN A 162 79.98 -4.67 -37.96
CA ASN A 162 80.64 -4.65 -39.27
C ASN A 162 80.19 -3.45 -40.13
N GLN A 163 78.97 -2.96 -39.93
CA GLN A 163 78.46 -1.78 -40.61
C GLN A 163 79.08 -0.47 -40.11
N LEU A 164 79.91 -0.53 -39.06
CA LEU A 164 80.62 0.61 -38.47
C LEU A 164 82.10 0.69 -38.89
N SER A 165 82.55 -0.18 -39.80
CA SER A 165 83.88 -0.07 -40.42
C SER A 165 84.06 1.32 -41.07
N GLN A 166 85.21 1.96 -40.80
CA GLN A 166 85.55 3.34 -41.22
C GLN A 166 84.63 4.45 -40.71
N LYS A 167 83.67 4.16 -39.83
CA LYS A 167 82.77 5.15 -39.24
C LYS A 167 83.37 5.81 -38.01
N LYS A 168 82.95 7.04 -37.75
CA LYS A 168 83.26 7.77 -36.52
C LYS A 168 82.33 7.29 -35.41
N VAL A 169 82.87 6.58 -34.43
CA VAL A 169 82.06 6.01 -33.36
C VAL A 169 82.45 6.61 -32.03
N ALA A 170 81.49 7.26 -31.37
CA ALA A 170 81.66 7.72 -30.00
C ALA A 170 81.75 6.50 -29.06
N VAL A 171 82.67 6.56 -28.12
CA VAL A 171 82.83 5.58 -27.04
C VAL A 171 83.30 6.32 -25.79
N PHE A 172 82.90 5.85 -24.61
CA PHE A 172 83.37 6.41 -23.36
C PHE A 172 84.89 6.21 -23.18
N LYS A 173 85.61 7.27 -22.78
CA LYS A 173 87.09 7.33 -22.73
C LYS A 173 87.72 6.34 -21.76
N SER A 174 86.99 5.91 -20.71
CA SER A 174 87.49 4.95 -19.73
C SER A 174 86.80 3.59 -19.83
N GLY A 175 87.44 2.65 -20.54
CA GLY A 175 86.90 1.29 -20.67
C GLY A 175 87.73 0.36 -21.54
N LEU A 176 87.53 -0.95 -21.35
CA LEU A 176 88.00 -2.01 -22.25
C LEU A 176 87.23 -1.99 -23.59
N VAL A 177 86.01 -1.43 -23.59
CA VAL A 177 85.11 -1.37 -24.75
C VAL A 177 85.79 -0.78 -25.98
N GLY A 178 86.55 0.32 -25.85
CA GLY A 178 87.26 0.89 -26.99
C GLY A 178 88.39 0.00 -27.54
N GLN A 179 89.06 -0.78 -26.69
CA GLN A 179 90.07 -1.75 -27.12
C GLN A 179 89.42 -2.96 -27.80
N GLU A 180 88.33 -3.47 -27.24
CA GLU A 180 87.56 -4.59 -27.79
C GLU A 180 86.90 -4.21 -29.12
N LEU A 181 86.42 -2.98 -29.27
CA LEU A 181 85.91 -2.45 -30.53
C LEU A 181 87.00 -2.35 -31.60
N LYS A 182 88.20 -1.88 -31.26
CA LYS A 182 89.35 -1.88 -32.19
C LYS A 182 89.82 -3.30 -32.53
N ALA A 183 89.66 -4.26 -31.64
CA ALA A 183 89.97 -5.66 -31.93
C ALA A 183 88.92 -6.30 -32.85
N ALA A 184 87.65 -5.98 -32.66
CA ALA A 184 86.54 -6.49 -33.47
C ALA A 184 86.45 -5.84 -34.85
N VAL A 185 86.74 -4.53 -34.94
CA VAL A 185 86.67 -3.72 -36.18
C VAL A 185 87.94 -2.85 -36.24
N PRO A 186 89.06 -3.33 -36.83
CA PRO A 186 90.36 -2.64 -36.77
C PRO A 186 90.41 -1.25 -37.39
N ASP A 187 89.54 -0.95 -38.34
CA ASP A 187 89.48 0.30 -39.10
C ASP A 187 88.41 1.29 -38.60
N ILE A 188 87.84 1.06 -37.41
CA ILE A 188 86.87 1.96 -36.77
C ILE A 188 87.54 3.25 -36.24
N ASP A 189 86.97 4.43 -36.52
CA ASP A 189 87.47 5.71 -36.01
C ASP A 189 86.80 6.04 -34.67
N LEU A 190 87.43 5.61 -33.56
CA LEU A 190 86.90 5.87 -32.22
C LEU A 190 87.13 7.32 -31.76
N LYS A 191 86.04 7.99 -31.37
CA LYS A 191 86.06 9.28 -30.67
C LYS A 191 85.75 9.06 -29.20
N LEU A 192 86.67 9.48 -28.34
CA LEU A 192 86.58 9.22 -26.90
C LEU A 192 85.93 10.41 -26.19
N PHE A 193 84.93 10.13 -25.36
CA PHE A 193 84.18 11.12 -24.58
C PHE A 193 84.24 10.84 -23.08
N ASP A 194 84.33 11.89 -22.27
CA ASP A 194 84.38 11.80 -20.81
C ASP A 194 82.99 11.74 -20.16
N ILE A 195 81.94 12.17 -20.87
CA ILE A 195 80.54 12.22 -20.42
C ILE A 195 79.64 11.67 -21.53
N ALA A 196 78.58 10.94 -21.17
CA ALA A 196 77.65 10.35 -22.14
C ALA A 196 76.84 11.42 -22.90
N ASP A 197 76.46 12.49 -22.22
CA ASP A 197 75.68 13.59 -22.80
C ASP A 197 76.45 14.29 -23.94
N ASP A 198 77.75 14.56 -23.77
CA ASP A 198 78.59 15.09 -24.86
C ASP A 198 78.59 14.17 -26.09
N ALA A 199 78.65 12.84 -25.87
CA ALA A 199 78.61 11.88 -26.95
C ALA A 199 77.25 11.87 -27.67
N PHE A 200 76.16 12.04 -26.92
CA PHE A 200 74.82 12.20 -27.51
C PHE A 200 74.69 13.51 -28.29
N GLU A 201 75.21 14.63 -27.80
CA GLU A 201 75.23 15.90 -28.53
C GLU A 201 76.01 15.80 -29.85
N GLN A 202 77.17 15.14 -29.84
CA GLN A 202 77.93 14.92 -31.07
C GLN A 202 77.23 13.97 -32.04
N LEU A 203 76.50 12.97 -31.54
CA LEU A 203 75.71 12.07 -32.37
C LEU A 203 74.50 12.79 -32.99
N ASP A 204 73.84 13.65 -32.23
CA ASP A 204 72.73 14.48 -32.71
C ASP A 204 73.19 15.51 -33.76
N ALA A 205 74.37 16.11 -33.54
CA ALA A 205 75.01 17.02 -34.49
C ALA A 205 75.62 16.30 -35.72
N HIS A 206 75.49 14.97 -35.82
CA HIS A 206 76.09 14.14 -36.88
C HIS A 206 77.63 14.25 -36.99
N ALA A 207 78.30 14.68 -35.92
CA ALA A 207 79.76 14.73 -35.85
C ALA A 207 80.39 13.34 -35.66
N VAL A 208 79.61 12.40 -35.09
CA VAL A 208 79.87 10.95 -35.07
C VAL A 208 78.70 10.22 -35.74
N ASP A 209 78.97 9.05 -36.32
CA ASP A 209 77.98 8.23 -37.02
C ASP A 209 77.17 7.34 -36.06
N ALA A 210 77.78 6.91 -34.95
CA ALA A 210 77.15 6.08 -33.93
C ALA A 210 77.78 6.31 -32.55
N TYR A 211 77.03 5.99 -31.49
CA TYR A 211 77.53 5.91 -30.12
C TYR A 211 77.38 4.48 -29.61
N ILE A 212 78.50 3.87 -29.18
CA ILE A 212 78.48 2.57 -28.50
C ILE A 212 78.78 2.75 -27.02
N GLY A 213 77.87 2.25 -26.17
CA GLY A 213 78.02 2.29 -24.73
C GLY A 213 77.04 1.35 -24.03
N ASN A 214 77.15 1.28 -22.70
CA ASN A 214 76.35 0.43 -21.85
C ASN A 214 74.85 0.73 -22.04
N GLU A 215 74.10 -0.25 -22.54
CA GLU A 215 72.68 -0.09 -22.92
C GLU A 215 71.84 0.52 -21.79
N LEU A 216 72.01 0.01 -20.57
CA LEU A 216 71.24 0.46 -19.41
C LEU A 216 71.50 1.94 -19.06
N VAL A 217 72.74 2.39 -19.24
CA VAL A 217 73.11 3.80 -19.02
C VAL A 217 72.54 4.67 -20.13
N LEU A 218 72.69 4.25 -21.38
CA LEU A 218 72.28 5.04 -22.53
C LEU A 218 70.75 5.14 -22.64
N ASP A 219 70.01 4.05 -22.44
CA ASP A 219 68.54 4.06 -22.41
C ASP A 219 68.02 4.97 -21.29
N TYR A 220 68.63 4.90 -20.09
CA TYR A 220 68.25 5.77 -18.98
C TYR A 220 68.49 7.25 -19.30
N HIS A 221 69.63 7.62 -19.88
CA HIS A 221 69.90 9.02 -20.26
C HIS A 221 68.93 9.51 -21.34
N ILE A 222 68.64 8.69 -22.35
CA ILE A 222 67.65 9.01 -23.40
C ILE A 222 66.28 9.28 -22.77
N ASP A 223 65.85 8.41 -21.84
CA ASP A 223 64.57 8.54 -21.16
C ASP A 223 64.52 9.71 -20.18
N TYR A 224 65.59 9.93 -19.41
CA TYR A 224 65.70 10.98 -18.41
C TYR A 224 65.71 12.37 -19.06
N HIS A 225 66.51 12.55 -20.12
CA HIS A 225 66.62 13.81 -20.86
C HIS A 225 65.57 13.95 -21.97
N LYS A 226 64.69 12.96 -22.18
CA LYS A 226 63.64 12.95 -23.22
C LYS A 226 64.19 13.14 -24.63
N ILE A 227 65.34 12.53 -24.93
CA ILE A 227 66.02 12.63 -26.23
C ILE A 227 65.23 11.83 -27.26
N LYS A 228 64.62 12.51 -28.24
CA LYS A 228 63.85 11.85 -29.32
C LYS A 228 64.65 11.66 -30.61
N SER A 229 65.75 12.37 -30.75
CA SER A 229 66.55 12.41 -31.97
C SER A 229 67.56 11.26 -32.08
N ILE A 230 67.64 10.39 -31.08
CA ILE A 230 68.58 9.27 -31.01
C ILE A 230 67.78 7.99 -30.74
N ARG A 231 68.17 6.88 -31.35
CA ARG A 231 67.51 5.57 -31.17
C ARG A 231 68.52 4.43 -31.14
N LYS A 232 68.11 3.31 -30.53
CA LYS A 232 68.88 2.07 -30.53
C LYS A 232 68.97 1.51 -31.97
N GLY A 233 70.18 1.51 -32.53
CA GLY A 233 70.50 0.96 -33.83
C GLY A 233 70.67 -0.56 -33.80
N GLY A 234 71.20 -1.13 -32.72
CA GLY A 234 71.39 -2.58 -32.54
C GLY A 234 72.20 -2.92 -31.30
N THR A 235 72.64 -4.16 -31.16
CA THR A 235 73.44 -4.64 -30.02
C THR A 235 74.83 -5.10 -30.46
N THR A 236 75.77 -5.15 -29.51
CA THR A 236 77.12 -5.69 -29.75
C THR A 236 77.35 -6.94 -28.89
N PRO A 237 78.29 -7.84 -29.26
CA PRO A 237 78.70 -8.94 -28.38
C PRO A 237 79.54 -8.48 -27.18
N ILE A 238 79.89 -7.19 -27.09
CA ILE A 238 80.73 -6.62 -26.04
C ILE A 238 79.87 -6.28 -24.83
N THR A 239 80.18 -6.83 -23.67
CA THR A 239 79.47 -6.55 -22.43
C THR A 239 80.32 -5.78 -21.43
N SER A 240 79.67 -5.02 -20.55
CA SER A 240 80.31 -4.29 -19.47
C SER A 240 79.91 -4.88 -18.14
N LYS A 241 80.88 -5.55 -17.51
CA LYS A 241 80.73 -6.15 -16.20
C LYS A 241 81.02 -5.12 -15.10
N VAL A 242 80.17 -5.10 -14.10
CA VAL A 242 80.30 -4.22 -12.93
C VAL A 242 80.37 -5.08 -11.67
N PHE A 243 81.42 -4.84 -10.90
CA PHE A 243 81.78 -5.62 -9.73
C PHE A 243 81.79 -4.77 -8.47
N MET A 244 81.72 -5.45 -7.33
CA MET A 244 82.13 -4.90 -6.05
C MET A 244 83.58 -5.32 -5.76
N ALA A 245 84.28 -4.53 -4.96
CA ALA A 245 85.60 -4.86 -4.42
C ALA A 245 85.58 -4.73 -2.90
N VAL A 246 86.37 -5.55 -2.21
CA VAL A 246 86.45 -5.59 -0.75
C VAL A 246 87.90 -5.42 -0.33
N SER A 247 88.12 -4.68 0.76
CA SER A 247 89.45 -4.50 1.36
C SER A 247 90.07 -5.85 1.73
N ASP A 248 91.37 -5.99 1.50
CA ASP A 248 92.15 -7.20 1.76
C ASP A 248 92.21 -7.56 3.25
N GLU A 249 91.95 -6.57 4.10
CA GLU A 249 91.84 -6.70 5.55
C GLU A 249 90.57 -7.48 5.97
N HIS A 250 89.59 -7.66 5.07
CA HIS A 250 88.32 -8.33 5.34
C HIS A 250 88.02 -9.52 4.41
N PRO A 251 88.82 -10.61 4.45
CA PRO A 251 88.62 -11.77 3.58
C PRO A 251 87.29 -12.51 3.83
N LEU A 252 86.76 -12.50 5.06
CA LEU A 252 85.47 -13.09 5.40
C LEU A 252 84.30 -12.27 4.81
N LEU A 253 84.37 -10.93 4.84
CA LEU A 253 83.39 -10.07 4.18
C LEU A 253 83.35 -10.34 2.67
N ARG A 254 84.52 -10.49 2.04
CA ARG A 254 84.61 -10.87 0.62
C ARG A 254 83.94 -12.20 0.32
N SER A 255 84.08 -13.20 1.20
CA SER A 255 83.38 -14.49 1.08
C SER A 255 81.86 -14.34 1.21
N ILE A 256 81.38 -13.57 2.19
CA ILE A 256 79.95 -13.29 2.42
C ILE A 256 79.35 -12.60 1.19
N LEU A 257 79.99 -11.54 0.70
CA LEU A 257 79.51 -10.81 -0.48
C LEU A 257 79.54 -11.67 -1.74
N ASN A 258 80.56 -12.52 -1.94
CA ASN A 258 80.57 -13.48 -3.06
C ASN A 258 79.33 -14.39 -3.05
N LYS A 259 78.94 -14.92 -1.89
CA LYS A 259 77.75 -15.76 -1.77
C LYS A 259 76.48 -14.95 -2.00
N ALA A 260 76.38 -13.76 -1.42
CA ALA A 260 75.19 -12.91 -1.54
C ALA A 260 74.98 -12.46 -2.99
N VAL A 261 76.02 -11.96 -3.66
CA VAL A 261 75.96 -11.56 -5.07
C VAL A 261 75.65 -12.76 -5.97
N LEU A 262 76.22 -13.93 -5.69
CA LEU A 262 75.93 -15.15 -6.45
C LEU A 262 74.46 -15.60 -6.31
N GLN A 263 73.86 -15.46 -5.12
CA GLN A 263 72.47 -15.82 -4.89
C GLN A 263 71.48 -14.81 -5.50
N ILE A 264 71.77 -13.51 -5.41
CA ILE A 264 70.96 -12.47 -6.08
C ILE A 264 71.06 -12.63 -7.61
N GLY A 265 72.24 -13.01 -8.11
CA GLY A 265 72.51 -13.21 -9.53
C GLY A 265 72.88 -11.93 -10.27
N THR A 266 73.52 -12.08 -11.43
CA THR A 266 73.87 -10.96 -12.30
C THR A 266 72.63 -10.46 -13.05
N ASN A 267 72.39 -9.14 -13.10
CA ASN A 267 71.23 -8.50 -13.75
C ASN A 267 69.85 -8.94 -13.20
N PRO A 268 69.56 -8.82 -11.89
CA PRO A 268 68.29 -9.26 -11.32
C PRO A 268 67.11 -8.40 -11.81
N PRO A 269 66.03 -8.99 -12.38
CA PRO A 269 64.89 -8.26 -12.92
C PRO A 269 64.21 -7.32 -11.90
N ASP A 270 64.08 -7.75 -10.65
CA ASP A 270 63.41 -6.96 -9.60
C ASP A 270 64.12 -5.62 -9.31
N ILE A 271 65.45 -5.60 -9.47
CA ILE A 271 66.22 -4.35 -9.37
C ILE A 271 66.14 -3.61 -10.71
N LEU A 272 66.40 -4.27 -11.83
CA LEU A 272 66.50 -3.62 -13.13
C LEU A 272 65.19 -2.99 -13.62
N ASP A 273 64.03 -3.60 -13.37
CA ASP A 273 62.71 -3.08 -13.78
C ASP A 273 62.41 -1.73 -13.10
N THR A 274 62.98 -1.46 -11.92
CA THR A 274 62.85 -0.16 -11.24
C THR A 274 63.54 0.96 -12.02
N TRP A 275 64.61 0.62 -12.74
CA TRP A 275 65.47 1.55 -13.45
C TRP A 275 65.25 1.55 -14.98
N GLN A 276 64.39 0.67 -15.50
CA GLN A 276 64.00 0.60 -16.91
C GLN A 276 62.54 1.04 -17.09
N LYS A 277 62.29 2.17 -17.79
CA LYS A 277 60.92 2.65 -18.00
C LYS A 277 60.26 1.85 -19.15
N LYS A 278 59.20 1.10 -18.86
CA LYS A 278 58.39 0.44 -19.92
C LYS A 278 57.64 1.50 -20.73
N PRO A 279 57.59 1.40 -22.07
CA PRO A 279 56.90 2.38 -22.91
C PRO A 279 55.40 2.42 -22.58
N GLU A 280 54.87 3.60 -22.29
CA GLU A 280 53.44 3.80 -22.01
C GLU A 280 52.60 3.46 -23.26
N ASN A 281 51.66 2.52 -23.14
CA ASN A 281 50.75 2.16 -24.23
C ASN A 281 49.48 3.04 -24.19
N PRO A 282 49.29 3.97 -25.14
CA PRO A 282 48.14 4.88 -25.15
C PRO A 282 46.80 4.14 -25.29
N PHE A 283 46.78 2.92 -25.80
CA PHE A 283 45.54 2.13 -25.97
C PHE A 283 44.87 1.80 -24.64
N ILE A 284 45.66 1.50 -23.60
CA ILE A 284 45.14 1.16 -22.26
C ILE A 284 44.41 2.37 -21.65
N GLN A 285 44.90 3.58 -21.87
CA GLN A 285 44.27 4.81 -21.38
C GLN A 285 42.90 5.06 -22.03
N TYR A 286 42.78 4.84 -23.35
CA TYR A 286 41.51 4.96 -24.06
C TYR A 286 40.49 3.89 -23.62
N LEU A 287 40.96 2.66 -23.35
CA LEU A 287 40.10 1.58 -22.85
C LEU A 287 39.53 1.91 -21.45
N ILE A 288 40.36 2.41 -20.54
CA ILE A 288 39.92 2.82 -19.20
C ILE A 288 38.90 3.96 -19.27
N ALA A 289 39.14 4.96 -20.14
CA ALA A 289 38.23 6.09 -20.29
C ALA A 289 36.87 5.68 -20.87
N THR A 290 36.86 4.79 -21.85
CA THR A 290 35.61 4.29 -22.46
C THR A 290 34.79 3.44 -21.50
N ILE A 291 35.42 2.49 -20.78
CA ILE A 291 34.75 1.71 -19.73
C ILE A 291 34.16 2.64 -18.66
N SER A 292 34.93 3.64 -18.22
CA SER A 292 34.49 4.60 -17.20
C SER A 292 33.28 5.42 -17.66
N PHE A 293 33.25 5.86 -18.92
CA PHE A 293 32.11 6.56 -19.51
C PHE A 293 30.84 5.69 -19.48
N PHE A 294 30.91 4.44 -19.91
CA PHE A 294 29.76 3.54 -19.92
C PHE A 294 29.30 3.16 -18.50
N ALA A 295 30.23 3.01 -17.55
CA ALA A 295 29.89 2.78 -16.14
C ALA A 295 29.10 3.95 -15.54
N ILE A 296 29.48 5.20 -15.85
CA ILE A 296 28.75 6.40 -15.42
C ILE A 296 27.35 6.44 -16.04
N VAL A 297 27.23 6.15 -17.34
CA VAL A 297 25.92 6.10 -18.03
C VAL A 297 25.02 5.03 -17.41
N LEU A 298 25.56 3.85 -17.13
CA LEU A 298 24.82 2.76 -16.48
C LEU A 298 24.37 3.16 -15.07
N LEU A 299 25.26 3.76 -14.28
CA LEU A 299 24.94 4.27 -12.94
C LEU A 299 23.79 5.28 -12.99
N PHE A 300 23.83 6.22 -13.94
CA PHE A 300 22.77 7.21 -14.11
C PHE A 300 21.42 6.57 -14.50
N GLN A 301 21.43 5.55 -15.35
CA GLN A 301 20.23 4.78 -15.69
C GLN A 301 19.67 4.03 -14.47
N LEU A 302 20.53 3.38 -13.68
CA LEU A 302 20.14 2.68 -12.45
C LEU A 302 19.51 3.63 -11.42
N ILE A 303 20.11 4.81 -11.20
CA ILE A 303 19.57 5.83 -10.29
C ILE A 303 18.18 6.30 -10.77
N LYS A 304 18.00 6.51 -12.08
CA LYS A 304 16.71 6.93 -12.66
C LYS A 304 15.64 5.84 -12.49
N LEU A 305 16.00 4.57 -12.69
CA LEU A 305 15.10 3.44 -12.45
C LEU A 305 14.71 3.30 -10.98
N TYR A 306 15.69 3.41 -10.07
CA TYR A 306 15.45 3.37 -8.62
C TYR A 306 14.49 4.48 -8.17
N LYS A 307 14.72 5.73 -8.57
CA LYS A 307 13.82 6.85 -8.26
C LYS A 307 12.41 6.64 -8.82
N SER A 308 12.30 6.15 -10.05
CA SER A 308 11.00 5.85 -10.68
C SER A 308 10.26 4.73 -9.97
N SER A 309 10.96 3.68 -9.54
CA SER A 309 10.39 2.54 -8.80
C SER A 309 9.90 2.99 -7.42
N LYS A 310 10.72 3.75 -6.69
CA LYS A 310 10.36 4.30 -5.37
C LYS A 310 9.11 5.18 -5.44
N LYS A 311 9.02 6.06 -6.44
CA LYS A 311 7.81 6.89 -6.65
C LYS A 311 6.56 6.04 -6.90
N GLN A 312 6.66 5.01 -7.74
CA GLN A 312 5.53 4.10 -8.01
C GLN A 312 5.11 3.31 -6.77
N ALA A 313 6.06 2.87 -5.94
CA ALA A 313 5.77 2.18 -4.69
C ALA A 313 5.02 3.11 -3.71
N MET A 314 5.46 4.36 -3.56
CA MET A 314 4.79 5.34 -2.70
C MET A 314 3.37 5.68 -3.19
N GLU A 315 3.19 5.92 -4.49
CA GLU A 315 1.86 6.18 -5.08
C GLU A 315 0.92 4.95 -4.91
N ALA A 316 1.46 3.74 -5.06
CA ALA A 316 0.68 2.52 -4.85
C ALA A 316 0.31 2.33 -3.38
N GLU A 317 1.24 2.59 -2.45
CA GLU A 317 1.01 2.52 -1.01
C GLU A 317 -0.03 3.54 -0.56
N GLU A 318 0.05 4.79 -1.02
CA GLU A 318 -0.97 5.80 -0.75
C GLU A 318 -2.34 5.39 -1.28
N LYS A 319 -2.39 4.82 -2.49
CA LYS A 319 -3.64 4.34 -3.07
C LYS A 319 -4.23 3.16 -2.30
N ILE A 320 -3.40 2.20 -1.89
CA ILE A 320 -3.82 1.07 -1.04
C ILE A 320 -4.32 1.59 0.31
N ARG A 321 -3.60 2.52 0.94
CA ARG A 321 -3.99 3.13 2.21
C ARG A 321 -5.30 3.90 2.08
N PHE A 322 -5.50 4.63 0.99
CA PHE A 322 -6.75 5.34 0.73
C PHE A 322 -7.90 4.34 0.57
N GLN A 323 -7.74 3.32 -0.27
CA GLN A 323 -8.74 2.27 -0.51
C GLN A 323 -9.09 1.47 0.76
N ALA A 324 -8.12 1.22 1.64
CA ALA A 324 -8.36 0.52 2.90
C ALA A 324 -9.17 1.35 3.91
N ASN A 325 -9.17 2.69 3.79
CA ASN A 325 -9.71 3.60 4.79
C ASN A 325 -10.88 4.47 4.31
N HIS A 326 -11.20 4.48 3.01
CA HIS A 326 -12.26 5.32 2.43
C HIS A 326 -13.22 4.49 1.58
N ASP A 327 -14.47 4.93 1.53
CA ASP A 327 -15.49 4.41 0.63
C ASP A 327 -15.18 4.84 -0.82
N PHE A 328 -15.28 3.89 -1.77
CA PHE A 328 -14.90 4.15 -3.15
C PHE A 328 -15.88 5.07 -3.89
N LEU A 329 -17.15 5.09 -3.47
CA LEU A 329 -18.18 5.89 -4.14
C LEU A 329 -18.18 7.33 -3.66
N THR A 330 -18.21 7.53 -2.34
CA THR A 330 -18.38 8.85 -1.72
C THR A 330 -17.07 9.52 -1.32
N GLU A 331 -15.95 8.80 -1.39
CA GLU A 331 -14.62 9.22 -0.90
C GLU A 331 -14.59 9.62 0.59
N LEU A 332 -15.67 9.38 1.34
CA LEU A 332 -15.70 9.54 2.79
C LEU A 332 -14.87 8.43 3.45
N PRO A 333 -14.39 8.64 4.69
CA PRO A 333 -13.95 7.55 5.55
C PRO A 333 -14.91 6.36 5.49
N ASN A 334 -14.37 5.14 5.50
CA ASN A 334 -15.17 3.93 5.59
C ASN A 334 -15.40 3.53 7.05
N ARG A 335 -16.22 2.49 7.25
CA ARG A 335 -16.51 1.90 8.57
C ARG A 335 -15.25 1.57 9.37
N TYR A 336 -14.19 1.08 8.74
CA TYR A 336 -12.95 0.71 9.42
C TYR A 336 -12.25 1.95 9.99
N LEU A 337 -11.97 2.95 9.16
CA LEU A 337 -11.31 4.18 9.60
C LEU A 337 -12.10 4.89 10.70
N LEU A 338 -13.43 4.94 10.58
CA LEU A 338 -14.27 5.59 11.59
C LEU A 338 -14.24 4.86 12.94
N LYS A 339 -14.29 3.53 12.96
CA LYS A 339 -14.15 2.75 14.20
C LYS A 339 -12.80 2.98 14.87
N THR A 340 -11.72 3.02 14.09
CA THR A 340 -10.38 3.35 14.60
C THR A 340 -10.35 4.75 15.21
N LYS A 341 -10.95 5.74 14.53
CA LYS A 341 -11.02 7.12 15.03
C LYS A 341 -11.87 7.27 16.27
N LEU A 342 -13.01 6.57 16.36
CA LEU A 342 -13.83 6.54 17.56
C LEU A 342 -13.06 5.91 18.73
N SER A 343 -12.37 4.78 18.53
CA SER A 343 -11.54 4.17 19.57
C SER A 343 -10.42 5.11 20.05
N GLU A 344 -9.72 5.80 19.13
CA GLU A 344 -8.74 6.83 19.47
C GLU A 344 -9.36 7.97 20.30
N ALA A 345 -10.53 8.46 19.89
CA ALA A 345 -11.24 9.55 20.56
C ALA A 345 -11.73 9.15 21.97
N LEU A 346 -12.24 7.93 22.15
CA LEU A 346 -12.64 7.41 23.46
C LEU A 346 -11.43 7.34 24.41
N ASN A 347 -10.30 6.79 23.94
CA ASN A 347 -9.08 6.68 24.75
C ASN A 347 -8.54 8.06 25.18
N GLN A 348 -8.63 9.07 24.31
CA GLN A 348 -8.25 10.45 24.65
C GLN A 348 -9.23 11.08 25.63
N SER A 349 -10.53 10.81 25.47
CA SER A 349 -11.60 11.39 26.28
C SER A 349 -11.68 10.82 27.69
N GLU A 350 -11.26 9.56 27.90
CA GLU A 350 -11.12 8.99 29.26
C GLU A 350 -10.14 9.79 30.12
N ILE A 351 -9.16 10.46 29.52
CA ILE A 351 -8.18 11.30 30.20
C ILE A 351 -8.70 12.73 30.38
N GLY A 352 -9.50 13.24 29.43
CA GLY A 352 -9.93 14.64 29.35
C GLY A 352 -11.35 14.97 29.82
N LEU A 353 -12.18 13.98 30.19
CA LEU A 353 -13.61 14.11 30.54
C LEU A 353 -14.49 14.71 29.41
N ALA A 354 -14.05 14.63 28.15
CA ALA A 354 -14.83 15.09 27.01
C ALA A 354 -15.93 14.07 26.66
N LYS A 355 -17.12 14.57 26.32
CA LYS A 355 -18.21 13.73 25.80
C LYS A 355 -18.13 13.62 24.28
N ILE A 356 -18.41 12.43 23.76
CA ILE A 356 -18.37 12.12 22.34
C ILE A 356 -19.76 11.67 21.88
N GLY A 357 -20.25 12.26 20.81
CA GLY A 357 -21.50 11.88 20.15
C GLY A 357 -21.27 10.92 18.99
N VAL A 358 -22.05 9.85 18.91
CA VAL A 358 -22.08 8.93 17.76
C VAL A 358 -23.47 9.00 17.15
N ILE A 359 -23.56 9.44 15.89
CA ILE A 359 -24.83 9.58 15.17
C ILE A 359 -24.82 8.65 13.97
N ILE A 360 -25.79 7.75 13.88
CA ILE A 360 -26.05 6.95 12.67
C ILE A 360 -27.20 7.59 11.91
N ILE A 361 -27.07 7.62 10.59
CA ILE A 361 -27.99 8.25 9.65
C ILE A 361 -28.31 7.21 8.58
N ASP A 362 -29.58 7.11 8.22
CA ASP A 362 -30.05 6.33 7.08
C ASP A 362 -30.96 7.17 6.19
N LEU A 363 -30.88 6.94 4.88
CA LEU A 363 -31.66 7.65 3.88
C LEU A 363 -33.04 6.99 3.72
N ASP A 364 -34.07 7.73 4.11
CA ASP A 364 -35.44 7.23 4.05
C ASP A 364 -35.84 6.91 2.59
N ASN A 365 -36.43 5.72 2.40
CA ASN A 365 -36.97 5.25 1.12
C ASN A 365 -35.92 5.22 -0.03
N PHE A 366 -34.62 5.19 0.26
CA PHE A 366 -33.58 5.18 -0.78
C PHE A 366 -33.67 3.95 -1.70
N LYS A 367 -34.17 2.81 -1.19
CA LYS A 367 -34.46 1.64 -2.00
C LYS A 367 -35.45 1.93 -3.14
N GLU A 368 -36.48 2.74 -2.91
CA GLU A 368 -37.45 3.12 -3.96
C GLU A 368 -36.80 3.94 -5.08
N ILE A 369 -35.79 4.76 -4.74
CA ILE A 369 -35.00 5.49 -5.73
C ILE A 369 -34.22 4.51 -6.60
N ASN A 370 -33.58 3.50 -6.00
CA ASN A 370 -32.87 2.46 -6.74
C ASN A 370 -33.82 1.65 -7.64
N ASP A 371 -34.98 1.24 -7.10
CA ASP A 371 -35.94 0.40 -7.82
C ASP A 371 -36.61 1.17 -8.97
N THR A 372 -36.85 2.49 -8.81
CA THR A 372 -37.54 3.32 -9.80
C THR A 372 -36.60 3.97 -10.82
N ALA A 373 -35.41 4.39 -10.40
CA ALA A 373 -34.48 5.18 -11.22
C ALA A 373 -33.20 4.41 -11.60
N GLY A 374 -32.96 3.25 -10.99
CA GLY A 374 -31.78 2.42 -11.20
C GLY A 374 -30.60 2.79 -10.31
N HIS A 375 -29.75 1.81 -10.02
CA HIS A 375 -28.61 1.94 -9.11
C HIS A 375 -27.63 3.06 -9.49
N ALA A 376 -27.40 3.33 -10.78
CA ALA A 376 -26.50 4.40 -11.20
C ALA A 376 -26.99 5.79 -10.75
N ILE A 377 -28.31 6.03 -10.76
CA ILE A 377 -28.88 7.28 -10.25
C ILE A 377 -28.83 7.30 -8.72
N GLY A 378 -29.09 6.16 -8.06
CA GLY A 378 -28.91 6.03 -6.61
C GLY A 378 -27.49 6.36 -6.15
N ASP A 379 -26.48 5.89 -6.88
CA ASP A 379 -25.08 6.20 -6.62
C ASP A 379 -24.78 7.70 -6.74
N GLU A 380 -25.30 8.38 -7.76
CA GLU A 380 -25.19 9.84 -7.90
C GLU A 380 -25.89 10.60 -6.75
N VAL A 381 -27.03 10.09 -6.27
CA VAL A 381 -27.72 10.65 -5.10
C VAL A 381 -26.85 10.49 -3.86
N LEU A 382 -26.28 9.31 -3.61
CA LEU A 382 -25.40 9.04 -2.45
C LEU A 382 -24.19 9.96 -2.42
N ILE A 383 -23.54 10.21 -3.56
CA ILE A 383 -22.42 11.15 -3.67
C ILE A 383 -22.87 12.56 -3.24
N LYS A 384 -24.00 13.05 -3.75
CA LYS A 384 -24.49 14.39 -3.40
C LYS A 384 -24.94 14.49 -1.95
N VAL A 385 -25.50 13.42 -1.38
CA VAL A 385 -25.84 13.35 0.04
C VAL A 385 -24.57 13.43 0.87
N ALA A 386 -23.54 12.64 0.54
CA ALA A 386 -22.24 12.67 1.22
C ALA A 386 -21.61 14.07 1.20
N ASP A 387 -21.57 14.72 0.03
CA ASP A 387 -21.07 16.08 -0.13
C ASP A 387 -21.85 17.09 0.72
N ARG A 388 -23.18 16.96 0.72
CA ARG A 388 -24.05 17.85 1.48
C ARG A 388 -23.84 17.68 2.98
N LEU A 389 -23.88 16.46 3.50
CA LEU A 389 -23.62 16.19 4.91
C LEU A 389 -22.23 16.69 5.33
N LYS A 390 -21.20 16.41 4.52
CA LYS A 390 -19.82 16.86 4.77
C LYS A 390 -19.70 18.38 4.86
N SER A 391 -20.53 19.15 4.14
CA SER A 391 -20.45 20.61 4.09
C SER A 391 -20.66 21.32 5.44
N ILE A 392 -21.31 20.66 6.41
CA ILE A 392 -21.57 21.23 7.74
C ILE A 392 -20.72 20.61 8.85
N ILE A 393 -19.83 19.66 8.50
CA ILE A 393 -19.03 18.90 9.46
C ILE A 393 -17.61 19.47 9.47
N ALA A 394 -17.32 20.24 10.50
CA ALA A 394 -15.98 20.80 10.72
C ALA A 394 -15.10 19.84 11.54
N PRO A 395 -13.78 19.77 11.29
CA PRO A 395 -12.84 19.10 12.17
C PRO A 395 -12.95 19.64 13.61
N PRO A 396 -12.83 18.80 14.65
CA PRO A 396 -12.39 17.40 14.62
C PRO A 396 -13.50 16.38 14.32
N ASN A 397 -14.75 16.80 14.04
CA ASN A 397 -15.83 15.86 13.74
C ASN A 397 -15.58 15.13 12.42
N ILE A 398 -16.02 13.87 12.34
CA ILE A 398 -15.78 12.99 11.20
C ILE A 398 -17.11 12.43 10.71
N ILE A 399 -17.29 12.37 9.39
CA ILE A 399 -18.36 11.58 8.76
C ILE A 399 -17.77 10.43 7.99
N ALA A 400 -18.43 9.27 8.03
CA ALA A 400 -18.12 8.11 7.23
C ALA A 400 -19.38 7.62 6.53
N ARG A 401 -19.19 6.93 5.40
CA ARG A 401 -20.22 6.03 4.88
C ARG A 401 -20.04 4.68 5.57
N PHE A 402 -21.05 4.25 6.31
CA PHE A 402 -20.98 3.05 7.13
C PHE A 402 -21.27 1.79 6.31
N GLY A 403 -22.14 1.90 5.31
CA GLY A 403 -22.46 0.89 4.30
C GLY A 403 -23.80 1.20 3.63
N GLY A 404 -24.02 0.76 2.39
CA GLY A 404 -25.30 1.00 1.70
C GLY A 404 -25.69 2.49 1.65
N ASP A 405 -26.84 2.82 2.23
CA ASP A 405 -27.42 4.14 2.45
C ASP A 405 -27.19 4.71 3.85
N GLU A 406 -26.33 4.06 4.65
CA GLU A 406 -26.02 4.47 6.01
C GLU A 406 -24.75 5.33 6.10
N PHE A 407 -24.83 6.40 6.89
CA PHE A 407 -23.73 7.28 7.25
C PHE A 407 -23.57 7.31 8.76
N LEU A 408 -22.35 7.55 9.24
CA LEU A 408 -22.06 7.70 10.66
C LEU A 408 -21.24 8.96 10.90
N ILE A 409 -21.68 9.79 11.84
CA ILE A 409 -20.98 11.00 12.27
C ILE A 409 -20.45 10.81 13.69
N LEU A 410 -19.16 11.09 13.85
CA LEU A 410 -18.47 11.18 15.12
C LEU A 410 -18.29 12.64 15.51
N MET A 411 -18.95 13.07 16.60
CA MET A 411 -18.76 14.38 17.21
C MET A 411 -17.78 14.29 18.38
N GLN A 412 -16.57 14.85 18.21
CA GLN A 412 -15.43 14.58 19.13
C GLN A 412 -15.26 15.61 20.25
N GLU A 413 -15.96 16.75 20.20
CA GLU A 413 -15.82 17.81 21.20
C GLU A 413 -17.18 18.28 21.72
N ASN A 414 -17.27 18.50 23.04
CA ASN A 414 -18.41 19.09 23.76
C ASN A 414 -19.78 18.53 23.34
N SER A 415 -19.86 17.23 23.11
CA SER A 415 -21.10 16.57 22.72
C SER A 415 -21.98 16.36 23.95
N ASP A 416 -22.83 17.31 24.29
CA ASP A 416 -23.93 17.08 25.22
C ASP A 416 -25.26 16.84 24.45
N HIS A 417 -26.32 16.52 25.19
CA HIS A 417 -27.64 16.31 24.58
C HIS A 417 -28.13 17.52 23.79
N GLN A 418 -27.83 18.75 24.22
CA GLN A 418 -28.26 19.96 23.54
C GLN A 418 -27.48 20.19 22.24
N ALA A 419 -26.17 19.93 22.24
CA ALA A 419 -25.31 19.99 21.07
C ALA A 419 -25.76 18.97 20.01
N LEU A 420 -26.03 17.72 20.42
CA LEU A 420 -26.58 16.69 19.54
C LEU A 420 -27.94 17.09 18.96
N ASN A 421 -28.87 17.57 19.80
CA ASN A 421 -30.18 18.03 19.34
C ASN A 421 -30.06 19.13 18.27
N THR A 422 -29.22 20.12 18.53
CA THR A 422 -29.01 21.26 17.63
C THR A 422 -28.38 20.80 16.32
N PHE A 423 -27.38 19.93 16.39
CA PHE A 423 -26.67 19.43 15.22
C PHE A 423 -27.55 18.53 14.35
N CYS A 424 -28.30 17.60 14.95
CA CYS A 424 -29.26 16.75 14.24
C CYS A 424 -30.41 17.54 13.62
N ALA A 425 -30.96 18.54 14.31
CA ALA A 425 -31.99 19.40 13.72
C ALA A 425 -31.48 20.13 12.45
N ARG A 426 -30.24 20.63 12.51
CA ARG A 426 -29.58 21.25 11.34
C ARG A 426 -29.34 20.25 10.21
N LEU A 427 -29.03 18.99 10.50
CA LEU A 427 -28.90 17.95 9.49
C LEU A 427 -30.23 17.67 8.78
N ILE A 428 -31.35 17.63 9.51
CA ILE A 428 -32.69 17.46 8.92
C ILE A 428 -33.01 18.62 7.98
N GLU A 429 -32.85 19.86 8.44
CA GLU A 429 -33.09 21.07 7.64
C GLU A 429 -32.24 21.09 6.36
N LEU A 430 -30.97 20.68 6.46
CA LEU A 430 -30.05 20.58 5.33
C LEU A 430 -30.55 19.60 4.24
N MET A 431 -31.29 18.56 4.64
CA MET A 431 -31.79 17.53 3.72
C MET A 431 -33.11 17.91 3.03
N GLU A 432 -33.81 18.96 3.49
CA GLU A 432 -35.08 19.42 2.89
C GLU A 432 -34.95 19.83 1.41
N ALA A 433 -33.80 20.37 1.02
CA ALA A 433 -33.56 20.78 -0.36
C ALA A 433 -33.47 19.57 -1.30
N PRO A 434 -34.11 19.57 -2.48
CA PRO A 434 -34.04 18.43 -3.38
C PRO A 434 -32.64 18.20 -3.95
N PHE A 435 -32.33 16.94 -4.26
CA PHE A 435 -31.12 16.50 -4.95
C PHE A 435 -31.36 16.45 -6.45
N LYS A 436 -30.72 17.38 -7.18
CA LYS A 436 -30.76 17.40 -8.65
C LYS A 436 -29.71 16.45 -9.21
N VAL A 437 -30.18 15.40 -9.89
CA VAL A 437 -29.37 14.38 -10.57
C VAL A 437 -29.85 14.29 -12.01
N GLN A 438 -28.97 14.60 -12.96
CA GLN A 438 -29.30 14.73 -14.38
C GLN A 438 -30.47 15.70 -14.61
N GLN A 439 -31.61 15.25 -15.15
CA GLN A 439 -32.83 16.03 -15.39
C GLN A 439 -33.93 15.76 -14.36
N LYS A 440 -33.63 15.01 -13.29
CA LYS A 440 -34.58 14.61 -12.24
C LYS A 440 -34.24 15.29 -10.91
N SER A 441 -35.25 15.39 -10.06
CA SER A 441 -35.17 16.00 -8.73
C SER A 441 -35.68 14.99 -7.71
N PHE A 442 -34.86 14.66 -6.73
CA PHE A 442 -35.18 13.67 -5.69
C PHE A 442 -35.27 14.36 -4.33
N LEU A 443 -36.34 14.10 -3.59
CA LEU A 443 -36.45 14.46 -2.18
C LEU A 443 -35.99 13.25 -1.36
N VAL A 444 -35.01 13.46 -0.48
CA VAL A 444 -34.45 12.40 0.36
C VAL A 444 -34.43 12.94 1.78
N SER A 445 -35.25 12.37 2.65
CA SER A 445 -35.20 12.63 4.10
C SER A 445 -34.24 11.66 4.79
N ILE A 446 -33.90 11.95 6.04
CA ILE A 446 -33.02 11.12 6.85
C ILE A 446 -33.64 10.75 8.17
N SER A 447 -33.45 9.49 8.56
CA SER A 447 -33.71 9.02 9.92
C SER A 447 -32.39 8.88 10.65
N MET A 448 -32.33 9.37 11.89
CA MET A 448 -31.09 9.39 12.66
C MET A 448 -31.26 8.83 14.07
N GLY A 449 -30.21 8.21 14.57
CA GLY A 449 -30.10 7.79 15.95
C GLY A 449 -28.78 8.24 16.53
N ALA A 450 -28.79 8.72 17.77
CA ALA A 450 -27.61 9.25 18.41
C ALA A 450 -27.38 8.59 19.78
N SER A 451 -26.13 8.26 20.08
CA SER A 451 -25.67 7.81 21.39
C SER A 451 -24.53 8.70 21.89
N LEU A 452 -24.29 8.66 23.20
CA LEU A 452 -23.38 9.55 23.87
C LEU A 452 -22.43 8.79 24.80
N PHE A 453 -21.13 9.03 24.62
CA PHE A 453 -20.09 8.62 25.55
C PHE A 453 -19.89 9.70 26.63
N PRO A 454 -19.68 9.31 27.91
CA PRO A 454 -19.76 7.96 28.46
C PRO A 454 -21.17 7.57 28.94
N ASP A 455 -22.15 8.45 28.75
CA ASP A 455 -23.49 8.34 29.34
C ASP A 455 -24.25 7.07 28.94
N ASN A 456 -24.08 6.58 27.72
CA ASN A 456 -24.74 5.37 27.23
C ASN A 456 -23.83 4.14 27.25
N SER A 457 -22.57 4.25 26.83
CA SER A 457 -21.58 3.18 26.94
C SER A 457 -20.15 3.70 26.83
N ARG A 458 -19.19 2.91 27.32
CA ARG A 458 -17.75 3.09 27.14
C ARG A 458 -17.16 2.20 26.04
N ASN A 459 -17.96 1.30 25.48
CA ASN A 459 -17.54 0.39 24.43
C ASN A 459 -17.91 0.96 23.04
N VAL A 460 -16.97 0.88 22.10
CA VAL A 460 -17.12 1.41 20.73
C VAL A 460 -18.29 0.74 20.01
N GLU A 461 -18.37 -0.58 20.07
CA GLU A 461 -19.41 -1.37 19.43
C GLU A 461 -20.79 -1.10 20.04
N GLU A 462 -20.88 -0.98 21.36
CA GLU A 462 -22.16 -0.67 22.04
C GLU A 462 -22.67 0.74 21.71
N LEU A 463 -21.81 1.76 21.65
CA LEU A 463 -22.23 3.11 21.25
C LEU A 463 -22.81 3.13 19.83
N ILE A 464 -22.16 2.42 18.89
CA ILE A 464 -22.65 2.28 17.52
C ILE A 464 -23.99 1.52 17.53
N MET A 465 -24.10 0.43 18.28
CA MET A 465 -25.32 -0.37 18.40
C MET A 465 -26.48 0.46 18.97
N PHE A 466 -26.25 1.25 20.03
CA PHE A 466 -27.26 2.11 20.63
C PHE A 466 -27.70 3.25 19.71
N ALA A 467 -26.78 3.83 18.94
CA ALA A 467 -27.13 4.79 17.89
C ALA A 467 -27.99 4.13 16.80
N ASP A 468 -27.69 2.90 16.41
CA ASP A 468 -28.44 2.14 15.41
C ASP A 468 -29.87 1.82 15.88
N GLU A 469 -30.01 1.34 17.12
CA GLU A 469 -31.32 1.10 17.74
C GLU A 469 -32.15 2.37 17.81
N ALA A 470 -31.53 3.51 18.12
CA ALA A 470 -32.22 4.79 18.14
C ALA A 470 -32.66 5.24 16.75
N MET A 471 -31.84 5.00 15.72
CA MET A 471 -32.17 5.29 14.33
C MET A 471 -33.34 4.43 13.86
N TYR A 472 -33.34 3.14 14.22
CA TYR A 472 -34.44 2.25 13.92
C TYR A 472 -35.76 2.73 14.53
N GLN A 473 -35.74 3.20 15.78
CA GLN A 473 -36.91 3.80 16.42
C GLN A 473 -37.34 5.10 15.72
N ALA A 474 -36.40 5.89 15.19
CA ALA A 474 -36.71 7.08 14.39
C ALA A 474 -37.49 6.71 13.12
N LYS A 475 -37.03 5.68 12.38
CA LYS A 475 -37.72 5.17 11.19
C LYS A 475 -39.13 4.71 11.53
N ARG A 476 -39.29 3.89 12.58
CA ARG A 476 -40.60 3.34 12.97
C ARG A 476 -41.60 4.38 13.42
N THR A 477 -41.15 5.43 14.10
CA THR A 477 -42.05 6.41 14.69
C THR A 477 -42.43 7.53 13.70
N GLY A 478 -42.03 7.46 12.42
CA GLY A 478 -42.48 8.40 11.40
C GLY A 478 -41.41 8.93 10.44
N LYS A 479 -40.17 8.41 10.48
CA LYS A 479 -39.04 8.85 9.63
C LYS A 479 -38.73 10.35 9.74
N ASN A 480 -37.78 10.85 8.95
CA ASN A 480 -37.40 12.27 8.88
C ASN A 480 -37.19 12.95 10.25
N LYS A 481 -36.50 12.26 11.16
CA LYS A 481 -36.24 12.75 12.53
C LYS A 481 -35.01 12.09 13.12
N PHE A 482 -34.58 12.60 14.26
CA PHE A 482 -33.58 11.94 15.09
C PHE A 482 -34.16 11.51 16.43
N ILE A 483 -33.60 10.45 17.00
CA ILE A 483 -33.85 10.03 18.38
C ILE A 483 -32.52 9.87 19.11
N LEU A 484 -32.45 10.40 20.33
CA LEU A 484 -31.36 10.12 21.26
C LEU A 484 -31.64 8.83 22.00
N PHE A 485 -30.65 7.95 22.06
CA PHE A 485 -30.73 6.70 22.78
C PHE A 485 -31.01 6.92 24.27
N ASN A 486 -31.85 6.06 24.82
CA ASN A 486 -32.02 5.86 26.25
C ASN A 486 -32.16 4.36 26.55
N GLU A 487 -31.87 3.96 27.79
CA GLU A 487 -31.80 2.54 28.17
C GLU A 487 -33.11 1.77 27.92
N ASN A 488 -34.27 2.41 28.10
CA ASN A 488 -35.57 1.78 27.85
C ASN A 488 -35.76 1.41 26.36
N MET A 489 -35.10 2.10 25.44
CA MET A 489 -35.16 1.76 24.01
C MET A 489 -34.50 0.42 23.71
N HIS A 490 -33.40 0.09 24.40
CA HIS A 490 -32.67 -1.17 24.19
C HIS A 490 -33.51 -2.37 24.60
N GLU A 491 -34.17 -2.29 25.76
CA GLU A 491 -35.06 -3.35 26.24
C GLU A 491 -36.25 -3.55 25.29
N VAL A 492 -36.87 -2.45 24.83
CA VAL A 492 -37.99 -2.51 23.88
C VAL A 492 -37.55 -3.09 22.54
N PHE A 493 -36.39 -2.69 22.02
CA PHE A 493 -35.85 -3.20 20.76
C PHE A 493 -35.51 -4.69 20.84
N THR A 494 -34.83 -5.10 21.91
CA THR A 494 -34.47 -6.50 22.16
C THR A 494 -35.71 -7.37 22.29
N LYS A 495 -36.69 -6.96 23.12
CA LYS A 495 -37.95 -7.68 23.29
C LYS A 495 -38.73 -7.79 21.98
N ARG A 496 -38.77 -6.72 21.18
CA ARG A 496 -39.43 -6.73 19.86
C ARG A 496 -38.76 -7.73 18.92
N THR A 497 -37.42 -7.75 18.88
CA THR A 497 -36.65 -8.68 18.04
C THR A 497 -36.91 -10.13 18.43
N GLN A 498 -36.93 -10.42 19.74
CA GLN A 498 -37.28 -11.74 20.25
C GLN A 498 -38.71 -12.14 19.84
N LEU A 499 -39.69 -11.26 20.07
CA LEU A 499 -41.08 -11.50 19.64
C LEU A 499 -41.18 -11.74 18.14
N GLY A 500 -40.43 -11.03 17.30
CA GLY A 500 -40.43 -11.24 15.85
C GLY A 500 -39.87 -12.59 15.41
N ASN A 501 -38.89 -13.12 16.15
CA ASN A 501 -38.40 -14.48 15.91
C ASN A 501 -39.41 -15.54 16.37
N GLU A 502 -40.03 -15.35 17.54
CA GLU A 502 -41.05 -16.28 18.05
C GLU A 502 -42.33 -16.27 17.21
N LEU A 503 -42.72 -15.12 16.66
CA LEU A 503 -43.95 -14.97 15.87
C LEU A 503 -43.95 -15.85 14.61
N ARG A 504 -42.78 -16.11 14.02
CA ARG A 504 -42.63 -17.02 12.87
C ARG A 504 -43.05 -18.47 13.17
N HIS A 505 -43.08 -18.85 14.44
CA HIS A 505 -43.48 -20.19 14.88
C HIS A 505 -44.81 -20.19 15.61
N ALA A 506 -45.49 -19.05 15.74
CA ALA A 506 -46.70 -18.92 16.55
C ALA A 506 -47.86 -19.79 16.04
N VAL A 507 -47.98 -19.93 14.71
CA VAL A 507 -48.97 -20.79 14.05
C VAL A 507 -48.66 -22.26 14.33
N GLU A 508 -47.44 -22.72 14.01
CA GLU A 508 -46.98 -24.10 14.20
C GLU A 508 -47.09 -24.56 15.67
N ARG A 509 -46.87 -23.64 16.61
CA ARG A 509 -46.88 -23.91 18.05
C ARG A 509 -48.25 -23.69 18.71
N HIS A 510 -49.31 -23.45 17.93
CA HIS A 510 -50.68 -23.25 18.41
C HIS A 510 -50.80 -22.17 19.50
N GLN A 511 -50.07 -21.05 19.33
CA GLN A 511 -50.05 -19.94 20.30
C GLN A 511 -51.08 -18.84 19.97
N LEU A 512 -51.75 -18.96 18.83
CA LEU A 512 -52.73 -18.00 18.33
C LEU A 512 -54.14 -18.48 18.62
N TYR A 513 -55.03 -17.53 18.90
CA TYR A 513 -56.45 -17.79 19.06
C TYR A 513 -57.26 -16.58 18.59
N LEU A 514 -58.52 -16.80 18.24
CA LEU A 514 -59.45 -15.72 17.92
C LEU A 514 -60.34 -15.42 19.12
N GLN A 515 -60.54 -14.12 19.35
CA GLN A 515 -61.68 -13.61 20.07
C GLN A 515 -62.65 -12.98 19.08
N TYR A 516 -63.93 -12.99 19.41
CA TYR A 516 -64.98 -12.39 18.62
C TYR A 516 -65.64 -11.28 19.43
N GLN A 517 -65.80 -10.11 18.83
CA GLN A 517 -66.53 -9.00 19.45
C GLN A 517 -67.86 -8.78 18.73
N PRO A 518 -69.01 -8.94 19.42
CA PRO A 518 -70.32 -8.67 18.85
C PRO A 518 -70.54 -7.21 18.42
N ILE A 519 -71.25 -7.04 17.30
CA ILE A 519 -71.68 -5.77 16.74
C ILE A 519 -73.20 -5.79 16.65
N PHE A 520 -73.84 -4.83 17.32
CA PHE A 520 -75.29 -4.78 17.48
C PHE A 520 -75.91 -3.77 16.53
N ASN A 521 -77.03 -4.14 15.94
CA ASN A 521 -77.87 -3.21 15.19
C ASN A 521 -78.62 -2.30 16.19
N LEU A 522 -78.44 -0.99 16.09
CA LEU A 522 -78.97 -0.03 17.07
C LEU A 522 -80.51 0.11 17.01
N GLN A 523 -81.14 -0.32 15.91
CA GLN A 523 -82.58 -0.24 15.73
C GLN A 523 -83.31 -1.41 16.38
N ASN A 524 -82.87 -2.64 16.10
CA ASN A 524 -83.52 -3.86 16.59
C ASN A 524 -82.77 -4.53 17.77
N GLN A 525 -81.62 -3.99 18.16
CA GLN A 525 -80.73 -4.46 19.23
C GLN A 525 -80.27 -5.92 19.11
N ARG A 526 -80.28 -6.48 17.90
CA ARG A 526 -79.77 -7.83 17.64
C ARG A 526 -78.30 -7.78 17.26
N CYS A 527 -77.57 -8.79 17.70
CA CYS A 527 -76.23 -9.08 17.20
C CYS A 527 -76.35 -9.59 15.76
N GLU A 528 -75.98 -8.75 14.78
CA GLU A 528 -76.01 -9.10 13.36
C GLU A 528 -74.61 -9.33 12.79
N LYS A 529 -73.56 -8.91 13.52
CA LYS A 529 -72.18 -9.12 13.11
C LYS A 529 -71.27 -9.42 14.29
N VAL A 530 -70.13 -10.02 14.02
CA VAL A 530 -69.04 -10.20 14.97
C VAL A 530 -67.71 -9.83 14.31
N GLU A 531 -66.82 -9.15 15.01
CA GLU A 531 -65.46 -8.89 14.54
C GLU A 531 -64.50 -9.97 15.06
N ALA A 532 -63.76 -10.60 14.15
CA ALA A 532 -62.73 -11.58 14.46
C ALA A 532 -61.41 -10.87 14.81
N LEU A 533 -60.98 -11.03 16.06
CA LEU A 533 -59.86 -10.33 16.65
C LEU A 533 -58.75 -11.31 17.04
N LEU A 534 -57.64 -11.26 16.30
CA LEU A 534 -56.48 -12.12 16.54
C LEU A 534 -55.83 -11.83 17.90
N ARG A 535 -55.47 -12.91 18.61
CA ARG A 535 -54.76 -12.86 19.89
C ARG A 535 -53.58 -13.81 19.86
N TRP A 536 -52.51 -13.41 20.54
CA TRP A 536 -51.31 -14.21 20.70
C TRP A 536 -50.98 -14.38 22.18
N TYR A 537 -50.90 -15.62 22.62
CA TYR A 537 -50.40 -15.97 23.94
C TYR A 537 -49.08 -16.72 23.80
N HIS A 538 -47.99 -16.08 24.24
CA HIS A 538 -46.68 -16.69 24.29
C HIS A 538 -46.41 -17.28 25.68
N PRO A 539 -45.83 -18.49 25.81
CA PRO A 539 -45.55 -19.11 27.11
C PRO A 539 -44.69 -18.26 28.05
N GLU A 540 -43.71 -17.53 27.51
CA GLU A 540 -42.79 -16.71 28.30
C GLU A 540 -43.21 -15.24 28.39
N PHE A 541 -43.86 -14.69 27.36
CA PHE A 541 -44.23 -13.27 27.30
C PHE A 541 -45.68 -13.00 27.71
N GLY A 542 -46.46 -14.05 27.96
CA GLY A 542 -47.88 -13.96 28.26
C GLY A 542 -48.70 -13.49 27.06
N THR A 543 -49.77 -12.75 27.33
CA THR A 543 -50.61 -12.16 26.27
C THR A 543 -49.88 -11.01 25.60
N VAL A 544 -49.55 -11.18 24.32
CA VAL A 544 -48.88 -10.14 23.52
C VAL A 544 -49.95 -9.27 22.86
N PRO A 545 -49.92 -7.93 23.05
CA PRO A 545 -50.91 -7.04 22.48
C PRO A 545 -50.91 -7.04 20.93
N PRO A 546 -52.09 -7.02 20.26
CA PRO A 546 -52.20 -6.99 18.79
C PRO A 546 -51.43 -5.86 18.13
N ASN A 547 -51.51 -4.64 18.66
CA ASN A 547 -50.77 -3.48 18.14
C ASN A 547 -49.24 -3.67 18.19
N VAL A 548 -48.72 -4.59 19.01
CA VAL A 548 -47.29 -4.93 19.04
C VAL A 548 -46.96 -5.96 17.97
N PHE A 549 -47.63 -7.12 17.97
CA PHE A 549 -47.22 -8.24 17.11
C PHE A 549 -47.73 -8.13 15.68
N ILE A 550 -48.86 -7.46 15.42
CA ILE A 550 -49.34 -7.22 14.05
C ILE A 550 -48.33 -6.34 13.30
N GLY A 551 -47.86 -5.25 13.91
CA GLY A 551 -46.82 -4.42 13.28
C GLY A 551 -45.50 -5.16 13.06
N ILE A 552 -45.14 -6.12 13.92
CA ILE A 552 -43.98 -6.99 13.69
C ILE A 552 -44.24 -7.94 12.50
N ALA A 553 -45.43 -8.53 12.44
CA ALA A 553 -45.84 -9.43 11.37
C ALA A 553 -45.84 -8.75 10.01
N GLU A 554 -46.23 -7.47 9.95
CA GLU A 554 -46.19 -6.67 8.74
C GLU A 554 -44.75 -6.37 8.32
N GLU A 555 -43.90 -5.95 9.26
CA GLU A 555 -42.48 -5.65 9.02
C GLU A 555 -41.70 -6.88 8.51
N ASN A 556 -41.96 -8.07 9.06
CA ASN A 556 -41.23 -9.29 8.74
C ASN A 556 -41.92 -10.21 7.71
N GLY A 557 -43.13 -9.84 7.26
CA GLY A 557 -43.94 -10.59 6.29
C GLY A 557 -44.77 -11.74 6.87
N SER A 558 -44.67 -12.08 8.15
CA SER A 558 -45.48 -13.13 8.80
C SER A 558 -46.98 -12.83 8.79
N ILE A 559 -47.40 -11.58 8.51
CA ILE A 559 -48.82 -11.20 8.44
C ILE A 559 -49.61 -12.01 7.40
N ILE A 560 -48.94 -12.51 6.35
CA ILE A 560 -49.58 -13.36 5.33
C ILE A 560 -50.00 -14.70 5.94
N GLU A 561 -49.06 -15.38 6.62
CA GLU A 561 -49.30 -16.68 7.27
C GLU A 561 -50.32 -16.55 8.41
N LEU A 562 -50.22 -15.50 9.22
CA LEU A 562 -51.22 -15.21 10.26
C LEU A 562 -52.60 -15.00 9.65
N GLY A 563 -52.69 -14.29 8.53
CA GLY A 563 -53.93 -14.08 7.79
C GLY A 563 -54.58 -15.37 7.29
N GLU A 564 -53.78 -16.26 6.69
CA GLU A 564 -54.24 -17.59 6.27
C GLU A 564 -54.77 -18.40 7.44
N TRP A 565 -54.07 -18.37 8.57
CA TRP A 565 -54.51 -19.04 9.79
C TRP A 565 -55.83 -18.44 10.31
N VAL A 566 -55.98 -17.11 10.33
CA VAL A 566 -57.23 -16.42 10.72
C VAL A 566 -58.38 -16.86 9.82
N PHE A 567 -58.17 -16.88 8.50
CA PHE A 567 -59.18 -17.32 7.54
C PHE A 567 -59.63 -18.76 7.79
N GLN A 568 -58.70 -19.68 8.02
CA GLN A 568 -59.03 -21.07 8.34
C GLN A 568 -59.83 -21.18 9.65
N GLN A 569 -59.42 -20.44 10.68
CA GLN A 569 -60.09 -20.46 11.98
C GLN A 569 -61.50 -19.85 11.90
N VAL A 570 -61.69 -18.74 11.19
CA VAL A 570 -63.01 -18.14 10.96
C VAL A 570 -63.96 -19.09 10.23
N LEU A 571 -63.48 -19.80 9.19
CA LEU A 571 -64.28 -20.81 8.50
C LEU A 571 -64.65 -22.01 9.37
N SER A 572 -63.78 -22.36 10.32
CA SER A 572 -64.06 -23.39 11.33
C SER A 572 -65.14 -22.92 12.32
N ASP A 573 -65.03 -21.68 12.79
CA ASP A 573 -65.91 -21.11 13.80
C ASP A 573 -67.28 -20.68 13.25
N PHE A 574 -67.39 -20.50 11.93
CA PHE A 574 -68.61 -20.06 11.23
C PHE A 574 -69.86 -20.89 11.60
N THR A 575 -69.74 -22.21 11.68
CA THR A 575 -70.89 -23.08 12.01
C THR A 575 -71.40 -22.83 13.44
N THR A 576 -70.50 -22.64 14.38
CA THR A 576 -70.86 -22.36 15.79
C THR A 576 -71.50 -20.98 15.91
N LEU A 577 -70.97 -19.97 15.22
CA LEU A 577 -71.50 -18.61 15.24
C LEU A 577 -72.91 -18.55 14.62
N THR A 578 -73.11 -19.21 13.48
CA THR A 578 -74.42 -19.27 12.82
C THR A 578 -75.45 -20.06 13.62
N GLN A 579 -75.06 -21.12 14.31
CA GLN A 579 -75.96 -21.84 15.22
C GLN A 579 -76.43 -20.97 16.39
N HIS A 580 -75.59 -20.04 16.85
CA HIS A 580 -75.90 -19.20 17.99
C HIS A 580 -76.69 -17.93 17.63
N PHE A 581 -76.26 -17.20 16.60
CA PHE A 581 -76.86 -15.91 16.21
C PHE A 581 -77.79 -16.00 14.98
N GLY A 582 -77.83 -17.15 14.29
CA GLY A 582 -78.56 -17.30 13.03
C GLY A 582 -77.79 -16.72 11.85
N ASP A 583 -78.41 -15.78 11.15
CA ASP A 583 -77.79 -15.08 10.01
C ASP A 583 -76.81 -14.02 10.54
N ILE A 584 -75.54 -14.41 10.63
CA ILE A 584 -74.45 -13.59 11.20
C ILE A 584 -73.40 -13.27 10.14
N GLU A 585 -72.88 -12.05 10.19
CA GLU A 585 -71.72 -11.61 9.40
C GLU A 585 -70.45 -11.58 10.26
N ILE A 586 -69.34 -12.14 9.77
CA ILE A 586 -68.04 -12.14 10.44
C ILE A 586 -67.13 -11.14 9.75
N CYS A 587 -66.70 -10.12 10.49
CA CYS A 587 -65.78 -9.09 10.02
C CYS A 587 -64.34 -9.51 10.32
N ILE A 588 -63.45 -9.41 9.33
CA ILE A 588 -62.05 -9.83 9.40
C ILE A 588 -61.15 -8.67 8.97
N ASN A 589 -60.24 -8.28 9.83
CA ASN A 589 -59.22 -7.27 9.57
C ASN A 589 -58.18 -7.77 8.55
N LEU A 590 -57.91 -6.96 7.53
CA LEU A 590 -56.88 -7.23 6.52
C LEU A 590 -55.80 -6.15 6.50
N SER A 591 -54.55 -6.59 6.63
CA SER A 591 -53.38 -5.73 6.41
C SER A 591 -53.27 -5.31 4.93
N PRO A 592 -52.81 -4.09 4.63
CA PRO A 592 -52.48 -3.68 3.27
C PRO A 592 -51.51 -4.65 2.56
N ILE A 593 -50.62 -5.31 3.30
CA ILE A 593 -49.65 -6.27 2.75
C ILE A 593 -50.36 -7.54 2.26
N GLN A 594 -51.35 -8.04 3.01
CA GLN A 594 -52.19 -9.16 2.59
C GLN A 594 -53.02 -8.82 1.35
N PHE A 595 -53.44 -7.56 1.23
CA PHE A 595 -54.20 -7.10 0.07
C PHE A 595 -53.32 -7.00 -1.19
N ALA A 596 -52.07 -6.57 -1.02
CA ALA A 596 -51.07 -6.58 -2.09
C ALA A 596 -50.69 -8.02 -2.51
N GLN A 597 -50.64 -8.96 -1.57
CA GLN A 597 -50.36 -10.39 -1.81
C GLN A 597 -51.62 -11.23 -1.65
N SER A 598 -52.55 -11.12 -2.61
CA SER A 598 -53.93 -11.59 -2.47
C SER A 598 -54.19 -13.09 -2.59
N GLU A 599 -53.15 -13.92 -2.61
CA GLU A 599 -53.29 -15.37 -2.76
C GLU A 599 -54.16 -15.96 -1.63
N SER A 600 -53.91 -15.56 -0.39
CA SER A 600 -54.69 -16.00 0.77
C SER A 600 -56.16 -15.57 0.71
N ILE A 601 -56.44 -14.37 0.19
CA ILE A 601 -57.80 -13.86 -0.04
C ILE A 601 -58.50 -14.69 -1.11
N HIS A 602 -57.83 -14.98 -2.23
CA HIS A 602 -58.40 -15.79 -3.31
C HIS A 602 -58.67 -17.23 -2.83
N GLN A 603 -57.78 -17.80 -2.03
CA GLN A 603 -57.99 -19.10 -1.40
C GLN A 603 -59.17 -19.11 -0.43
N PHE A 604 -59.35 -18.06 0.37
CA PHE A 604 -60.53 -17.92 1.22
C PHE A 604 -61.83 -17.88 0.41
N ILE A 605 -61.87 -17.10 -0.66
CA ILE A 605 -63.01 -17.02 -1.59
C ILE A 605 -63.31 -18.40 -2.22
N ALA A 606 -62.28 -19.13 -2.65
CA ALA A 606 -62.43 -20.48 -3.18
C ALA A 606 -62.98 -21.44 -2.12
N ASN A 607 -62.51 -21.34 -0.88
CA ASN A 607 -62.95 -22.17 0.24
C ASN A 607 -64.43 -21.95 0.58
N ILE A 608 -64.89 -20.70 0.70
CA ILE A 608 -66.32 -20.43 0.95
C ILE A 608 -67.20 -20.92 -0.20
N THR A 609 -66.73 -20.75 -1.44
CA THR A 609 -67.45 -21.18 -2.65
C THR A 609 -67.59 -22.71 -2.66
N SER A 610 -66.51 -23.44 -2.38
CA SER A 610 -66.53 -24.91 -2.32
C SER A 610 -67.43 -25.47 -1.22
N ARG A 611 -67.65 -24.69 -0.15
CA ARG A 611 -68.52 -25.04 0.99
C ARG A 611 -69.96 -24.53 0.82
N ASN A 612 -70.28 -23.88 -0.29
CA ASN A 612 -71.57 -23.22 -0.53
C ASN A 612 -71.95 -22.21 0.58
N ILE A 613 -70.97 -21.53 1.17
CA ILE A 613 -71.22 -20.47 2.15
C ILE A 613 -71.37 -19.15 1.37
N PRO A 614 -72.52 -18.45 1.47
CA PRO A 614 -72.69 -17.14 0.84
C PRO A 614 -71.65 -16.13 1.34
N GLY A 615 -71.03 -15.37 0.43
CA GLY A 615 -70.05 -14.35 0.79
C GLY A 615 -70.60 -13.25 1.70
N ALA A 616 -71.92 -13.03 1.71
CA ALA A 616 -72.60 -12.04 2.55
C ALA A 616 -72.49 -12.30 4.07
N HIS A 617 -71.98 -13.47 4.47
CA HIS A 617 -71.62 -13.80 5.84
C HIS A 617 -70.22 -13.30 6.24
N PHE A 618 -69.47 -12.72 5.32
CA PHE A 618 -68.12 -12.22 5.58
C PHE A 618 -68.00 -10.76 5.18
N CYS A 619 -67.27 -10.02 6.00
CA CYS A 619 -66.90 -8.64 5.75
C CYS A 619 -65.39 -8.51 5.91
N PHE A 620 -64.71 -7.84 4.97
CA PHE A 620 -63.30 -7.50 5.14
C PHE A 620 -63.16 -6.05 5.56
N GLU A 621 -62.45 -5.86 6.66
CA GLU A 621 -62.10 -4.56 7.21
C GLU A 621 -60.74 -4.15 6.67
N ILE A 622 -60.68 -2.97 6.06
CA ILE A 622 -59.47 -2.39 5.47
C ILE A 622 -59.28 -0.97 5.98
N THR A 623 -58.02 -0.54 6.08
CA THR A 623 -57.71 0.83 6.49
C THR A 623 -57.84 1.81 5.33
N GLU A 624 -58.09 3.09 5.65
CA GLU A 624 -58.16 4.17 4.65
C GLU A 624 -56.91 4.27 3.76
N GLY A 625 -55.73 4.03 4.33
CA GLY A 625 -54.46 4.11 3.60
C GLY A 625 -54.40 3.23 2.35
N LEU A 626 -55.11 2.09 2.34
CA LEU A 626 -55.17 1.19 1.19
C LEU A 626 -55.86 1.83 -0.04
N LEU A 627 -56.74 2.81 0.17
CA LEU A 627 -57.58 3.42 -0.87
C LEU A 627 -57.04 4.74 -1.43
N LEU A 628 -55.99 5.33 -0.84
CA LEU A 628 -55.47 6.65 -1.24
C LEU A 628 -54.77 6.63 -2.61
N GLU A 629 -54.07 5.55 -2.95
CA GLU A 629 -53.44 5.32 -4.25
C GLU A 629 -53.46 3.82 -4.63
N PRO A 630 -54.63 3.24 -4.92
CA PRO A 630 -54.75 1.81 -5.14
C PRO A 630 -54.08 1.44 -6.47
N SER A 631 -53.16 0.49 -6.42
CA SER A 631 -52.61 -0.11 -7.63
C SER A 631 -53.72 -0.86 -8.40
N ASN A 632 -53.53 -1.09 -9.69
CA ASN A 632 -54.49 -1.86 -10.50
C ASN A 632 -54.79 -3.24 -9.88
N HIS A 633 -53.80 -3.85 -9.24
CA HIS A 633 -53.96 -5.12 -8.54
C HIS A 633 -54.92 -5.03 -7.34
N VAL A 634 -54.84 -3.94 -6.56
CA VAL A 634 -55.78 -3.68 -5.45
C VAL A 634 -57.20 -3.52 -6.00
N LEU A 635 -57.37 -2.80 -7.10
CA LEU A 635 -58.68 -2.62 -7.73
C LEU A 635 -59.30 -3.95 -8.18
N ASP A 636 -58.52 -4.81 -8.83
CA ASP A 636 -58.97 -6.13 -9.28
C ASP A 636 -59.41 -7.01 -8.10
N ASN A 637 -58.69 -6.94 -6.98
CA ASN A 637 -59.04 -7.69 -5.77
C ASN A 637 -60.33 -7.19 -5.12
N LEU A 638 -60.52 -5.87 -5.03
CA LEU A 638 -61.77 -5.28 -4.54
C LEU A 638 -62.96 -5.72 -5.41
N SER A 639 -62.78 -5.77 -6.75
CA SER A 639 -63.83 -6.28 -7.66
C SER A 639 -64.17 -7.74 -7.37
N LYS A 640 -63.16 -8.61 -7.28
CA LYS A 640 -63.36 -10.05 -6.99
C LYS A 640 -64.07 -10.29 -5.67
N ILE A 641 -63.68 -9.59 -4.61
CA ILE A 641 -64.34 -9.68 -3.30
C ILE A 641 -65.83 -9.34 -3.45
N ASN A 642 -66.14 -8.27 -4.20
CA ASN A 642 -67.52 -7.84 -4.43
C ASN A 642 -68.33 -8.82 -5.29
N GLU A 643 -67.74 -9.37 -6.35
CA GLU A 643 -68.36 -10.36 -7.23
C GLU A 643 -68.80 -11.63 -6.48
N HIS A 644 -68.06 -12.00 -5.43
CA HIS A 644 -68.40 -13.11 -4.54
C HIS A 644 -69.32 -12.72 -3.38
N GLY A 645 -69.77 -11.46 -3.33
CA GLY A 645 -70.74 -10.97 -2.34
C GLY A 645 -70.19 -10.76 -0.94
N ILE A 646 -68.86 -10.76 -0.77
CA ILE A 646 -68.20 -10.41 0.49
C ILE A 646 -68.29 -8.89 0.66
N ARG A 647 -68.69 -8.43 1.85
CA ARG A 647 -68.86 -7.01 2.14
C ARG A 647 -67.52 -6.35 2.48
N LEU A 648 -67.44 -5.04 2.29
CA LEU A 648 -66.26 -4.24 2.60
C LEU A 648 -66.58 -3.19 3.64
N ALA A 649 -65.72 -3.11 4.66
CA ALA A 649 -65.77 -2.12 5.72
C ALA A 649 -64.49 -1.29 5.71
N LEU A 650 -64.65 0.03 5.85
CA LEU A 650 -63.54 0.95 6.05
C LEU A 650 -63.34 1.17 7.56
N ASP A 651 -62.16 0.78 8.05
CA ASP A 651 -61.78 0.88 9.45
C ASP A 651 -61.06 2.21 9.78
N ASP A 652 -61.06 2.60 11.06
CA ASP A 652 -60.41 3.81 11.61
C ASP A 652 -60.79 5.15 10.92
N PHE A 653 -62.02 5.28 10.41
CA PHE A 653 -62.43 6.45 9.62
C PHE A 653 -62.36 7.76 10.41
N GLY A 654 -61.75 8.79 9.80
CA GLY A 654 -61.63 10.14 10.36
C GLY A 654 -60.30 10.43 11.06
N THR A 655 -59.44 9.43 11.28
CA THR A 655 -58.13 9.60 11.95
C THR A 655 -56.99 9.96 10.97
N GLY A 656 -57.25 9.95 9.65
CA GLY A 656 -56.27 10.15 8.59
C GLY A 656 -56.71 11.10 7.46
N TYR A 657 -56.22 10.86 6.23
CA TYR A 657 -56.50 11.67 5.04
C TYR A 657 -57.88 11.35 4.46
N SER A 658 -58.95 11.67 5.19
CA SER A 658 -60.35 11.38 4.81
C SER A 658 -60.75 11.95 3.45
N SER A 659 -60.59 11.17 2.39
CA SER A 659 -60.98 11.55 1.03
C SER A 659 -62.33 10.91 0.69
N LEU A 660 -63.38 11.68 0.98
CA LEU A 660 -64.79 11.39 0.62
C LEU A 660 -64.96 10.97 -0.85
N ALA A 661 -64.05 11.40 -1.73
CA ALA A 661 -64.04 11.02 -3.15
C ALA A 661 -63.89 9.49 -3.35
N TYR A 662 -63.18 8.79 -2.46
CA TYR A 662 -62.95 7.34 -2.59
C TYR A 662 -64.13 6.51 -2.08
N LEU A 663 -64.83 6.98 -1.04
CA LEU A 663 -66.05 6.33 -0.55
C LEU A 663 -67.13 6.21 -1.63
N ASN A 664 -67.20 7.18 -2.54
CA ASN A 664 -68.14 7.14 -3.66
C ASN A 664 -67.63 6.33 -4.87
N LYS A 665 -66.32 6.12 -4.97
CA LYS A 665 -65.69 5.41 -6.10
C LYS A 665 -65.72 3.89 -5.90
N PHE A 666 -65.61 3.43 -4.66
CA PHE A 666 -65.58 2.02 -4.31
C PHE A 666 -66.90 1.60 -3.68
N LYS A 667 -67.34 0.36 -3.94
CA LYS A 667 -68.52 -0.20 -3.29
C LYS A 667 -68.14 -0.64 -1.86
N ILE A 668 -68.19 0.33 -0.95
CA ILE A 668 -67.99 0.15 0.49
C ILE A 668 -69.37 -0.02 1.14
N ASP A 669 -69.54 -1.08 1.93
CA ASP A 669 -70.80 -1.38 2.60
C ASP A 669 -70.88 -0.71 3.98
N TYR A 670 -69.73 -0.64 4.68
CA TYR A 670 -69.64 -0.11 6.04
C TYR A 670 -68.51 0.90 6.21
N VAL A 671 -68.72 1.87 7.09
CA VAL A 671 -67.67 2.74 7.63
C VAL A 671 -67.69 2.62 9.15
N LYS A 672 -66.54 2.28 9.75
CA LYS A 672 -66.36 2.21 11.20
C LYS A 672 -65.87 3.56 11.71
N ILE A 673 -66.63 4.15 12.63
CA ILE A 673 -66.31 5.43 13.27
C ILE A 673 -65.35 5.13 14.42
N ASP A 674 -64.11 5.61 14.31
CA ASP A 674 -63.08 5.37 15.32
C ASP A 674 -63.52 5.84 16.70
N ARG A 675 -63.11 5.08 17.73
CA ARG A 675 -63.45 5.34 19.13
C ARG A 675 -63.07 6.74 19.61
N SER A 676 -62.06 7.39 19.03
CA SER A 676 -61.66 8.75 19.43
C SER A 676 -62.78 9.76 19.21
N PHE A 677 -63.66 9.53 18.23
CA PHE A 677 -64.85 10.35 17.98
C PHE A 677 -66.05 9.97 18.85
N ILE A 678 -65.99 8.83 19.57
CA ILE A 678 -67.07 8.32 20.43
C ILE A 678 -66.81 8.61 21.91
N ASN A 679 -65.55 8.55 22.36
CA ASN A 679 -65.16 8.61 23.77
C ASN A 679 -65.84 9.77 24.54
N ASN A 680 -65.87 10.97 23.94
CA ASN A 680 -66.30 12.19 24.63
C ASN A 680 -67.64 12.76 24.14
N ILE A 681 -68.44 12.03 23.35
CA ILE A 681 -69.67 12.58 22.72
C ILE A 681 -70.75 13.02 23.73
N THR A 682 -70.66 12.55 24.97
CA THR A 682 -71.56 12.94 26.06
C THR A 682 -71.15 14.24 26.75
N GLU A 683 -69.87 14.62 26.65
CA GLU A 683 -69.28 15.72 27.43
C GLU A 683 -68.78 16.87 26.54
N ASN A 684 -68.37 16.58 25.31
CA ASN A 684 -67.80 17.53 24.37
C ASN A 684 -68.73 17.77 23.17
N ALA A 685 -69.24 18.99 23.07
CA ALA A 685 -70.12 19.40 21.98
C ALA A 685 -69.46 19.31 20.58
N ASN A 686 -68.14 19.50 20.49
CA ASN A 686 -67.42 19.39 19.22
C ASN A 686 -67.32 17.94 18.76
N ASP A 687 -67.00 17.01 19.66
CA ASP A 687 -66.91 15.58 19.34
C ASP A 687 -68.29 15.02 18.95
N LEU A 688 -69.34 15.47 19.66
CA LEU A 688 -70.72 15.17 19.27
C LEU A 688 -71.09 15.73 17.89
N ALA A 689 -70.69 16.96 17.57
CA ALA A 689 -70.96 17.57 16.27
C ALA A 689 -70.21 16.87 15.12
N LEU A 690 -68.95 16.46 15.36
CA LEU A 690 -68.15 15.68 14.42
C LEU A 690 -68.80 14.32 14.17
N CYS A 691 -69.14 13.58 15.23
CA CYS A 691 -69.82 12.30 15.13
C CYS A 691 -71.15 12.41 14.37
N LYS A 692 -71.98 13.42 14.67
CA LYS A 692 -73.21 13.73 13.90
C LYS A 692 -72.95 13.94 12.41
N THR A 693 -71.88 14.66 12.09
CA THR A 693 -71.51 14.97 10.71
C THR A 693 -71.09 13.71 9.96
N ILE A 694 -70.25 12.88 10.57
CA ILE A 694 -69.85 11.57 10.01
C ILE A 694 -71.09 10.72 9.76
N ILE A 695 -72.01 10.65 10.74
CA ILE A 695 -73.23 9.86 10.61
C ILE A 695 -74.13 10.35 9.48
N TYR A 696 -74.28 11.67 9.38
CA TYR A 696 -75.06 12.29 8.31
C TYR A 696 -74.45 12.01 6.93
N MET A 697 -73.12 12.12 6.79
CA MET A 697 -72.43 11.86 5.52
C MET A 697 -72.59 10.42 5.05
N GLY A 698 -72.39 9.43 5.93
CA GLY A 698 -72.56 8.01 5.59
C GLY A 698 -73.94 7.74 5.01
N LYS A 699 -74.99 8.31 5.63
CA LYS A 699 -76.37 8.21 5.13
C LYS A 699 -76.55 8.82 3.73
N GLN A 700 -75.97 10.00 3.47
CA GLN A 700 -76.07 10.61 2.13
C GLN A 700 -75.37 9.79 1.04
N LEU A 701 -74.37 9.00 1.42
CA LEU A 701 -73.63 8.12 0.52
C LEU A 701 -74.24 6.71 0.43
N ASN A 702 -75.35 6.43 1.13
CA ASN A 702 -75.93 5.09 1.30
C ASN A 702 -74.96 4.06 1.88
N ILE A 703 -74.04 4.50 2.75
CA ILE A 703 -73.08 3.65 3.47
C ILE A 703 -73.57 3.49 4.91
N ARG A 704 -73.56 2.26 5.42
CA ARG A 704 -73.95 1.97 6.80
C ARG A 704 -72.80 2.24 7.75
N LEU A 705 -73.10 2.66 8.97
CA LEU A 705 -72.08 3.08 9.93
C LEU A 705 -72.04 2.18 11.16
N ILE A 706 -70.83 1.89 11.62
CA ILE A 706 -70.54 1.14 12.83
C ILE A 706 -69.81 2.07 13.79
N ALA A 707 -70.39 2.39 14.94
CA ALA A 707 -69.72 3.19 15.95
C ALA A 707 -68.89 2.30 16.90
N GLU A 708 -67.59 2.54 16.98
CA GLU A 708 -66.68 1.75 17.81
C GLU A 708 -66.41 2.37 19.18
N GLY A 709 -65.97 1.55 20.12
CA GLY A 709 -65.59 2.02 21.45
C GLY A 709 -66.79 2.54 22.26
N VAL A 710 -67.99 2.02 22.04
CA VAL A 710 -69.16 2.35 22.86
C VAL A 710 -69.02 1.71 24.24
N GLU A 711 -68.79 2.52 25.26
CA GLU A 711 -68.51 2.07 26.64
C GLU A 711 -69.68 2.32 27.60
N THR A 712 -70.62 3.20 27.24
CA THR A 712 -71.76 3.56 28.10
C THR A 712 -73.11 3.53 27.37
N LEU A 713 -74.18 3.32 28.14
CA LEU A 713 -75.56 3.42 27.63
C LEU A 713 -75.87 4.83 27.09
N ALA A 714 -75.29 5.88 27.69
CA ALA A 714 -75.49 7.25 27.24
C ALA A 714 -74.93 7.48 25.83
N GLN A 715 -73.73 6.96 25.54
CA GLN A 715 -73.16 6.99 24.19
C GLN A 715 -74.03 6.22 23.20
N GLU A 716 -74.49 5.02 23.55
CA GLU A 716 -75.35 4.20 22.68
C GLU A 716 -76.68 4.90 22.35
N ASN A 717 -77.32 5.52 23.35
CA ASN A 717 -78.56 6.27 23.15
C ASN A 717 -78.36 7.47 22.21
N LEU A 718 -77.28 8.24 22.39
CA LEU A 718 -76.95 9.34 21.46
C LEU A 718 -76.73 8.83 20.04
N LEU A 719 -75.99 7.73 19.87
CA LEU A 719 -75.77 7.10 18.57
C LEU A 719 -77.07 6.65 17.91
N LYS A 720 -78.00 6.10 18.70
CA LYS A 720 -79.34 5.74 18.25
C LYS A 720 -80.19 6.94 17.84
N GLU A 721 -80.14 8.04 18.59
CA GLU A 721 -80.82 9.31 18.25
C GLU A 721 -80.28 9.93 16.96
N MET A 722 -78.96 9.84 16.73
CA MET A 722 -78.32 10.23 15.47
C MET A 722 -78.63 9.24 14.33
N ALA A 723 -79.31 8.14 14.65
CA ALA A 723 -79.65 7.02 13.80
C ALA A 723 -78.42 6.41 13.11
N CYS A 724 -77.35 6.19 13.87
CA CYS A 724 -76.27 5.26 13.50
C CYS A 724 -76.85 3.84 13.33
N ASP A 725 -76.29 3.05 12.42
CA ASP A 725 -76.83 1.72 12.10
C ASP A 725 -76.41 0.67 13.14
N TYR A 726 -75.13 0.67 13.50
CA TYR A 726 -74.52 -0.34 14.36
C TYR A 726 -73.67 0.27 15.48
N SER A 727 -73.52 -0.47 16.58
CA SER A 727 -72.59 -0.17 17.67
C SER A 727 -71.74 -1.39 18.03
N GLN A 728 -70.49 -1.10 18.40
CA GLN A 728 -69.53 -2.06 18.92
C GLN A 728 -68.78 -1.45 20.09
N GLY A 729 -68.68 -2.18 21.20
CA GLY A 729 -67.92 -1.70 22.34
C GLY A 729 -68.22 -2.45 23.63
N PHE A 730 -67.46 -2.12 24.68
CA PHE A 730 -67.47 -2.82 25.95
C PHE A 730 -68.77 -2.66 26.74
N TYR A 731 -69.61 -1.68 26.39
CA TYR A 731 -70.93 -1.52 26.99
C TYR A 731 -71.78 -2.79 26.83
N ARG A 732 -71.80 -3.35 25.61
CA ARG A 732 -72.58 -4.55 25.28
C ARG A 732 -71.78 -5.82 25.51
N ALA A 733 -70.57 -5.89 24.94
CA ALA A 733 -69.74 -7.08 25.03
C ALA A 733 -68.25 -6.75 24.81
N ARG A 734 -67.40 -7.36 25.63
CA ARG A 734 -65.96 -7.42 25.36
C ARG A 734 -65.66 -8.50 24.31
N PRO A 735 -64.50 -8.44 23.64
CA PRO A 735 -64.01 -9.57 22.85
C PRO A 735 -63.93 -10.84 23.71
N ILE A 736 -64.51 -11.93 23.24
CA ILE A 736 -64.60 -13.20 23.97
C ILE A 736 -64.29 -14.38 23.06
N THR A 737 -63.97 -15.54 23.63
CA THR A 737 -63.62 -16.72 22.82
C THR A 737 -64.86 -17.34 22.19
N ILE A 738 -64.68 -18.10 21.10
CA ILE A 738 -65.78 -18.82 20.44
C ILE A 738 -66.56 -19.74 21.40
N ARG A 739 -65.89 -20.31 22.40
CA ARG A 739 -66.51 -21.20 23.40
C ARG A 739 -67.45 -20.43 24.34
N ASP A 740 -67.13 -19.17 24.60
CA ASP A 740 -67.88 -18.33 25.52
C ASP A 740 -68.94 -17.49 24.79
N MET A 741 -68.99 -17.52 23.44
CA MET A 741 -69.96 -16.75 22.66
C MET A 741 -71.40 -17.07 23.05
N SER A 742 -71.70 -18.29 23.52
CA SER A 742 -73.03 -18.66 23.99
C SER A 742 -73.52 -17.87 25.21
N GLN A 743 -72.62 -17.16 25.90
CA GLN A 743 -72.92 -16.32 27.07
C GLN A 743 -73.25 -14.87 26.68
N VAL A 744 -73.05 -14.47 25.42
CA VAL A 744 -73.51 -13.18 24.91
C VAL A 744 -75.01 -13.29 24.72
N GLY A 745 -75.74 -12.83 25.73
CA GLY A 745 -77.19 -12.97 25.79
C GLY A 745 -77.88 -12.37 24.57
N LEU A 746 -78.82 -13.16 24.02
CA LEU A 746 -80.01 -12.68 23.30
C LEU A 746 -81.05 -12.06 24.27
N GLU A 747 -80.64 -11.64 25.46
CA GLU A 747 -81.55 -11.08 26.47
C GLU A 747 -82.03 -9.71 25.98
N GLU A 748 -83.34 -9.61 25.77
CA GLU A 748 -84.06 -8.35 25.57
C GLU A 748 -83.67 -7.39 26.71
N VAL A 749 -82.97 -6.30 26.36
CA VAL A 749 -82.84 -5.12 27.24
C VAL A 749 -84.06 -4.24 27.08
#